data_AF-A0A2I0QL19-F1
#
_entry.id   AF-A0A2I0QL19-F1
#
_cell.length_a   1.000
_cell.length_b   1.000
_cell.length_c   1.000
_cell.angle_alpha   90.00
_cell.angle_beta   90.00
_cell.angle_gamma   90.00
#
_symmetry.space_group_name_H-M   'P 1'
#
loop_
_entity.id
_entity.type
_entity.pdbx_description
1 polymer ?
#
loop_
_entity_poly.entity_id
_entity_poly.type
_entity_poly.pdbx_seq_one_letter_code
_entity_poly.pdbx_strand_id
1 'polypeptide(L)'
;NNTIGNNNTIGNNNTIGNNNTIGNNNTIGNNNTIGDNVQVGDNVTIGNNTVIGNNSTIVSGSTILNSTIPPGTILNGTIINGVLTNGTVSIIIGNFTSPFDYQIINGTLYINGIKTDMSTLTIDYTADVGIYKYAFGCQNVSTPNVGRNITYYIYYYNRGAFPASNVTIIDYLPHNVEYKENSANGIYNNTTHTVTWYIGDLMPVDSWRNDVSTWRLITLTVFVNMPANNTICNNISIMTSTLETDYANNNYTECFDANAPFDPNIKYGPKTVKIGEYLNYLILYYNEGNGSTTDVWVIDEYLDDYLNESTLQIDNNGTYNASNRKITWKLNKTLMPGETGSVAFRVKVREDAPAGAQIKNNATIIFWANVFNFSNSTNTTITTIGCRSDSDCSQPYGKCNKSSLMCYNCTMNVNITGKVFNDANNNSIFDENNEKGIPNVEVQLSYTNGTIVSTTRTDNNGDYKFDLTIPCQNITYIINVNKATLPQGASAPSPSVNININQSQTVVNTPFGVRLPPQEINKNVPVSGASCDKCKAQPYPAISTGGGGGGTTTSTGQQPTGTTEPQKELEITILGKTKANKESEILVTDKNGNPVANSEVVIGGEKFYTDASGKITYKFKNAGELEIFASAQGYNSISKSINVSKRNLNVTVIGKMCLNDMSEIKIVDADTNEGLSGINVTINGVNYTTDSKGIISYVSNNKENFVSIVPVGKYLNYASLTTSLYASECIVACTEWHNLTVIINTERCKSKEGCIVEDTIEISVVDEHKELVRANVSIYFNKKKIYEIYDDKFEYKLEKEGKYIVNASKNCYYNGTATINVKEAKPFDWMPILLLGLLLLIILLLLLLRRKKYVADYEFIKKAYDEGKLEYISDKYKKVYLSLGTYRKIEEEPQLFEAIKHLKNKEVVKVKALGDKGKKIFNKRGDEVIALSEELNAVLLTETEERIKAAKDRDLKFINFEQAYKKE
;
A
#
# COMPACT_ATOMS: atom_id res chain seq x y z
N ASN A 1 -15.81 -89.16 -21.80
CA ASN A 1 -16.43 -88.72 -23.07
C ASN A 1 -16.24 -87.22 -23.25
N ASN A 2 -15.12 -86.78 -23.84
CA ASN A 2 -14.80 -85.35 -23.91
C ASN A 2 -15.26 -84.76 -25.24
N THR A 3 -15.75 -83.53 -25.21
CA THR A 3 -16.14 -82.75 -26.39
C THR A 3 -15.26 -81.52 -26.46
N ILE A 4 -14.53 -81.36 -27.57
CA ILE A 4 -13.63 -80.22 -27.81
C ILE A 4 -14.06 -79.57 -29.13
N GLY A 5 -14.29 -78.26 -29.12
CA GLY A 5 -14.70 -77.50 -30.30
C GLY A 5 -13.57 -77.26 -31.30
N ASN A 6 -13.83 -76.35 -32.24
CA ASN A 6 -12.92 -76.05 -33.34
C ASN A 6 -11.82 -75.05 -32.94
N ASN A 7 -10.71 -75.05 -33.68
CA ASN A 7 -9.61 -74.07 -33.58
C ASN A 7 -8.92 -73.97 -32.20
N ASN A 8 -9.05 -74.98 -31.33
CA ASN A 8 -8.37 -74.99 -30.04
C ASN A 8 -6.88 -75.31 -30.21
N THR A 9 -6.02 -74.52 -29.55
CA THR A 9 -4.59 -74.81 -29.43
C THR A 9 -4.34 -75.43 -28.06
N ILE A 10 -3.77 -76.64 -28.01
CA ILE A 10 -3.46 -77.35 -26.76
C ILE A 10 -1.98 -77.75 -26.78
N GLY A 11 -1.24 -77.30 -25.77
CA GLY A 11 0.20 -77.55 -25.62
C GLY A 11 0.55 -78.95 -25.11
N ASN A 12 1.82 -79.15 -24.77
CA ASN A 12 2.37 -80.43 -24.38
C ASN A 12 2.05 -80.79 -22.92
N ASN A 13 2.07 -82.09 -22.61
CA ASN A 13 1.94 -82.65 -21.25
C ASN A 13 0.66 -82.27 -20.48
N ASN A 14 -0.42 -81.90 -21.18
CA ASN A 14 -1.69 -81.61 -20.53
C ASN A 14 -2.43 -82.91 -20.16
N THR A 15 -2.93 -82.98 -18.92
CA THR A 15 -3.86 -84.01 -18.46
C THR A 15 -5.27 -83.44 -18.51
N ILE A 16 -6.21 -84.15 -19.14
CA ILE A 16 -7.62 -83.76 -19.23
C ILE A 16 -8.46 -84.97 -18.81
N GLY A 17 -9.24 -84.82 -17.74
CA GLY A 17 -10.13 -85.85 -17.18
C GLY A 17 -11.34 -86.15 -18.06
N ASN A 18 -12.36 -86.77 -17.47
CA ASN A 18 -13.51 -87.32 -18.20
C ASN A 18 -14.69 -86.36 -18.26
N ASN A 19 -15.44 -86.43 -19.36
CA ASN A 19 -16.72 -85.74 -19.57
C ASN A 19 -16.59 -84.22 -19.59
N ASN A 20 -15.42 -83.75 -20.02
CA ASN A 20 -15.14 -82.34 -20.17
C ASN A 20 -15.71 -81.79 -21.50
N THR A 21 -16.24 -80.58 -21.43
CA THR A 21 -16.61 -79.79 -22.61
C THR A 21 -15.62 -78.63 -22.74
N ILE A 22 -15.04 -78.44 -23.91
CA ILE A 22 -14.19 -77.29 -24.25
C ILE A 22 -14.76 -76.67 -25.52
N GLY A 23 -15.04 -75.37 -25.52
CA GLY A 23 -15.60 -74.64 -26.66
C GLY A 23 -14.59 -74.45 -27.80
N ASN A 24 -14.68 -73.32 -28.49
CA ASN A 24 -13.92 -73.01 -29.71
C ASN A 24 -12.85 -71.94 -29.46
N ASN A 25 -11.81 -71.92 -30.31
CA ASN A 25 -10.73 -70.91 -30.30
C ASN A 25 -9.96 -70.77 -28.97
N ASN A 26 -10.01 -71.76 -28.07
CA ASN A 26 -9.30 -71.67 -26.79
C ASN A 26 -7.79 -71.92 -26.97
N THR A 27 -6.99 -71.31 -26.10
CA THR A 27 -5.55 -71.61 -25.98
C THR A 27 -5.30 -72.28 -24.63
N ILE A 28 -4.65 -73.44 -24.62
CA ILE A 28 -4.23 -74.16 -23.42
C ILE A 28 -2.71 -74.40 -23.55
N GLY A 29 -1.93 -73.87 -22.61
CA GLY A 29 -0.46 -74.00 -22.60
C GLY A 29 0.02 -75.41 -22.23
N ASN A 30 1.13 -75.51 -21.50
CA ASN A 30 1.80 -76.78 -21.22
C ASN A 30 1.67 -77.22 -19.75
N ASN A 31 1.74 -78.53 -19.50
CA ASN A 31 1.75 -79.14 -18.17
C ASN A 31 0.50 -78.85 -17.30
N ASN A 32 -0.67 -78.56 -17.91
CA ASN A 32 -1.90 -78.29 -17.15
C ASN A 32 -2.64 -79.59 -16.76
N THR A 33 -3.45 -79.53 -15.71
CA THR A 33 -4.37 -80.60 -15.31
C THR A 33 -5.79 -80.07 -15.27
N ILE A 34 -6.68 -80.59 -16.10
CA ILE A 34 -8.12 -80.34 -16.07
C ILE A 34 -8.81 -81.60 -15.55
N GLY A 35 -9.62 -81.46 -14.50
CA GLY A 35 -10.33 -82.55 -13.81
C GLY A 35 -11.47 -83.18 -14.64
N ASP A 36 -12.38 -83.89 -13.98
CA ASP A 36 -13.59 -84.46 -14.61
C ASP A 36 -14.77 -83.48 -14.59
N ASN A 37 -15.69 -83.59 -15.56
CA ASN A 37 -16.92 -82.80 -15.70
C ASN A 37 -16.73 -81.26 -15.77
N VAL A 38 -15.56 -80.79 -16.22
CA VAL A 38 -15.23 -79.37 -16.40
C VAL A 38 -15.82 -78.84 -17.72
N GLN A 39 -16.40 -77.64 -17.68
CA GLN A 39 -16.89 -76.93 -18.86
C GLN A 39 -16.03 -75.68 -19.12
N VAL A 40 -15.37 -75.59 -20.27
CA VAL A 40 -14.63 -74.41 -20.73
C VAL A 40 -15.36 -73.82 -21.94
N GLY A 41 -15.61 -72.52 -21.92
CA GLY A 41 -16.30 -71.79 -22.99
C GLY A 41 -15.49 -71.61 -24.28
N ASP A 42 -15.79 -70.55 -25.02
CA ASP A 42 -15.07 -70.14 -26.23
C ASP A 42 -14.03 -69.04 -25.92
N ASN A 43 -12.93 -69.00 -26.67
CA ASN A 43 -11.89 -67.96 -26.60
C ASN A 43 -11.21 -67.80 -25.22
N VAL A 44 -11.24 -68.83 -24.38
CA VAL A 44 -10.55 -68.91 -23.08
C VAL A 44 -9.05 -69.14 -23.28
N THR A 45 -8.22 -68.49 -22.46
CA THR A 45 -6.79 -68.79 -22.36
C THR A 45 -6.47 -69.50 -21.04
N ILE A 46 -5.78 -70.63 -21.10
CA ILE A 46 -5.18 -71.35 -19.97
C ILE A 46 -3.67 -71.36 -20.24
N GLY A 47 -2.88 -70.91 -19.27
CA GLY A 47 -1.42 -70.77 -19.37
C GLY A 47 -0.68 -72.09 -19.24
N ASN A 48 0.49 -72.05 -18.61
CA ASN A 48 1.24 -73.26 -18.23
C ASN A 48 0.94 -73.65 -16.77
N ASN A 49 1.22 -74.91 -16.41
CA ASN A 49 1.23 -75.48 -15.05
C ASN A 49 -0.04 -75.21 -14.21
N THR A 50 -1.19 -75.04 -14.86
CA THR A 50 -2.46 -74.68 -14.22
C THR A 50 -3.27 -75.94 -13.89
N VAL A 51 -3.90 -75.98 -12.72
CA VAL A 51 -4.78 -77.07 -12.27
C VAL A 51 -6.21 -76.57 -12.18
N ILE A 52 -7.17 -77.31 -12.73
CA ILE A 52 -8.61 -77.03 -12.66
C ILE A 52 -9.32 -78.26 -12.10
N GLY A 53 -9.90 -78.14 -10.90
CA GLY A 53 -10.60 -79.22 -10.22
C GLY A 53 -11.95 -79.59 -10.85
N ASN A 54 -12.42 -80.80 -10.55
CA ASN A 54 -13.63 -81.41 -11.13
C ASN A 54 -14.90 -80.55 -10.99
N ASN A 55 -15.85 -80.70 -11.93
CA ASN A 55 -17.15 -80.02 -11.94
C ASN A 55 -17.08 -78.48 -12.00
N SER A 56 -16.00 -77.91 -12.52
CA SER A 56 -15.81 -76.45 -12.66
C SER A 56 -16.30 -75.92 -14.00
N THR A 57 -16.69 -74.65 -14.07
CA THR A 57 -17.10 -73.97 -15.32
C THR A 57 -16.26 -72.72 -15.54
N ILE A 58 -15.52 -72.65 -16.64
CA ILE A 58 -14.72 -71.50 -17.06
C ILE A 58 -15.46 -70.79 -18.21
N VAL A 59 -16.01 -69.60 -17.94
CA VAL A 59 -16.82 -68.84 -18.90
C VAL A 59 -15.96 -68.31 -20.06
N SER A 60 -16.56 -68.25 -21.25
CA SER A 60 -15.94 -67.76 -22.49
C SER A 60 -15.17 -66.44 -22.30
N GLY A 61 -13.98 -66.34 -22.90
CA GLY A 61 -13.10 -65.17 -22.81
C GLY A 61 -12.25 -65.06 -21.53
N SER A 62 -12.42 -65.95 -20.55
CA SER A 62 -11.60 -65.96 -19.32
C SER A 62 -10.11 -66.24 -19.60
N THR A 63 -9.21 -65.81 -18.71
CA THR A 63 -7.76 -66.11 -18.81
C THR A 63 -7.19 -66.59 -17.49
N ILE A 64 -6.59 -67.78 -17.47
CA ILE A 64 -6.01 -68.40 -16.25
C ILE A 64 -4.51 -68.63 -16.49
N LEU A 65 -3.63 -68.04 -15.69
CA LEU A 65 -2.17 -68.24 -15.77
C LEU A 65 -1.62 -68.89 -14.49
N ASN A 66 -0.90 -70.00 -14.62
CA ASN A 66 -0.08 -70.64 -13.56
C ASN A 66 -0.78 -70.74 -12.19
N SER A 67 -2.02 -71.24 -12.17
CA SER A 67 -2.91 -71.17 -10.99
C SER A 67 -3.56 -72.51 -10.64
N THR A 68 -4.11 -72.64 -9.43
CA THR A 68 -4.94 -73.79 -9.02
C THR A 68 -6.37 -73.35 -8.70
N ILE A 69 -7.31 -73.92 -9.45
CA ILE A 69 -8.76 -73.71 -9.31
C ILE A 69 -9.36 -74.96 -8.61
N PRO A 70 -10.08 -74.82 -7.49
CA PRO A 70 -10.65 -75.96 -6.77
C PRO A 70 -11.89 -76.53 -7.48
N PRO A 71 -12.30 -77.78 -7.17
CA PRO A 71 -13.51 -78.38 -7.72
C PRO A 71 -14.78 -77.55 -7.48
N GLY A 72 -15.72 -77.59 -8.43
CA GLY A 72 -17.01 -76.90 -8.35
C GLY A 72 -16.95 -75.39 -8.59
N THR A 73 -15.85 -74.86 -9.14
CA THR A 73 -15.69 -73.41 -9.33
C THR A 73 -16.31 -72.95 -10.64
N ILE A 74 -17.26 -72.01 -10.58
CA ILE A 74 -17.60 -71.17 -11.74
C ILE A 74 -16.65 -69.96 -11.74
N LEU A 75 -15.92 -69.76 -12.84
CA LEU A 75 -14.99 -68.67 -13.08
C LEU A 75 -15.42 -67.84 -14.30
N ASN A 76 -15.42 -66.53 -14.15
CA ASN A 76 -15.61 -65.56 -15.23
C ASN A 76 -14.64 -64.38 -15.03
N GLY A 77 -13.55 -64.32 -15.79
CA GLY A 77 -12.53 -63.27 -15.66
C GLY A 77 -11.09 -63.77 -15.82
N THR A 78 -10.14 -63.01 -15.26
CA THR A 78 -8.69 -63.27 -15.39
C THR A 78 -8.03 -63.55 -14.05
N ILE A 79 -7.27 -64.65 -13.96
CA ILE A 79 -6.46 -65.03 -12.80
C ILE A 79 -4.99 -65.14 -13.22
N ILE A 80 -4.10 -64.51 -12.45
CA ILE A 80 -2.65 -64.60 -12.64
C ILE A 80 -1.98 -65.09 -11.35
N ASN A 81 -1.45 -66.30 -11.40
CA ASN A 81 -0.56 -66.91 -10.40
C ASN A 81 -1.10 -66.98 -8.95
N GLY A 82 -2.18 -67.75 -8.72
CA GLY A 82 -2.78 -67.94 -7.39
C GLY A 82 -3.40 -69.31 -7.13
N VAL A 83 -3.80 -69.55 -5.88
CA VAL A 83 -4.52 -70.76 -5.43
C VAL A 83 -5.87 -70.35 -4.84
N LEU A 84 -6.96 -70.75 -5.47
CA LEU A 84 -8.32 -70.56 -4.94
C LEU A 84 -8.68 -71.70 -3.97
N THR A 85 -9.38 -71.38 -2.87
CA THR A 85 -9.60 -72.32 -1.76
C THR A 85 -11.07 -72.64 -1.45
N ASN A 86 -12.04 -71.93 -2.06
CA ASN A 86 -13.43 -72.38 -2.21
C ASN A 86 -14.17 -71.58 -3.31
N GLY A 87 -15.32 -72.10 -3.76
CA GLY A 87 -15.88 -71.76 -5.08
C GLY A 87 -16.77 -70.51 -5.19
N THR A 88 -16.99 -70.12 -6.47
CA THR A 88 -17.79 -68.98 -6.98
C THR A 88 -17.22 -67.60 -6.61
N VAL A 89 -16.31 -67.11 -7.46
CA VAL A 89 -15.67 -65.80 -7.29
C VAL A 89 -15.61 -65.08 -8.64
N SER A 90 -16.28 -63.93 -8.75
CA SER A 90 -16.08 -62.96 -9.82
C SER A 90 -15.09 -61.91 -9.36
N ILE A 91 -13.84 -61.98 -9.83
CA ILE A 91 -12.80 -60.99 -9.55
C ILE A 91 -12.24 -60.47 -10.87
N ILE A 92 -12.19 -59.14 -10.98
CA ILE A 92 -11.28 -58.42 -11.88
C ILE A 92 -10.40 -57.58 -10.96
N ILE A 93 -9.12 -57.93 -10.84
CA ILE A 93 -8.11 -57.12 -10.16
C ILE A 93 -6.94 -56.96 -11.14
N GLY A 94 -6.73 -55.72 -11.58
CA GLY A 94 -5.45 -55.31 -12.19
C GLY A 94 -4.38 -55.15 -11.12
N ASN A 95 -3.10 -55.11 -11.51
CA ASN A 95 -1.98 -55.04 -10.57
C ASN A 95 -2.10 -53.87 -9.58
N PHE A 96 -2.21 -54.17 -8.28
CA PHE A 96 -1.97 -53.22 -7.20
C PHE A 96 -0.62 -53.50 -6.55
N THR A 97 0.19 -52.46 -6.34
CA THR A 97 1.48 -52.54 -5.63
C THR A 97 1.45 -51.75 -4.32
N SER A 98 0.55 -52.15 -3.40
CA SER A 98 0.44 -51.66 -2.01
C SER A 98 -0.08 -50.21 -1.85
N PRO A 99 -0.56 -49.77 -0.65
CA PRO A 99 -0.80 -50.52 0.58
C PRO A 99 -2.25 -50.38 1.11
N PHE A 100 -3.00 -51.48 1.15
CA PHE A 100 -4.18 -51.63 2.01
C PHE A 100 -4.08 -52.99 2.72
N ASP A 101 -4.21 -53.00 4.05
CA ASP A 101 -4.37 -54.24 4.81
C ASP A 101 -5.81 -54.74 4.62
N TYR A 102 -6.02 -55.46 3.52
CA TYR A 102 -7.26 -56.20 3.28
C TYR A 102 -7.09 -57.66 3.72
N GLN A 103 -8.13 -58.20 4.36
CA GLN A 103 -8.19 -59.61 4.75
C GLN A 103 -9.55 -60.18 4.39
N ILE A 104 -9.57 -61.42 3.88
CA ILE A 104 -10.82 -62.15 3.64
C ILE A 104 -10.91 -63.26 4.68
N ILE A 105 -11.73 -63.04 5.70
CA ILE A 105 -11.94 -63.99 6.80
C ILE A 105 -13.33 -64.59 6.61
N ASN A 106 -13.40 -65.93 6.44
CA ASN A 106 -14.64 -66.69 6.26
C ASN A 106 -15.58 -66.09 5.18
N GLY A 107 -15.02 -65.72 4.02
CA GLY A 107 -15.77 -65.17 2.89
C GLY A 107 -16.25 -63.72 3.06
N THR A 108 -15.89 -63.04 4.15
CA THR A 108 -16.20 -61.63 4.37
C THR A 108 -14.96 -60.78 4.12
N LEU A 109 -15.10 -59.70 3.36
CA LEU A 109 -14.05 -58.71 3.14
C LEU A 109 -13.91 -57.80 4.36
N TYR A 110 -12.66 -57.63 4.81
CA TYR A 110 -12.26 -56.64 5.80
C TYR A 110 -11.24 -55.70 5.17
N ILE A 111 -11.48 -54.39 5.25
CA ILE A 111 -10.53 -53.35 4.87
C ILE A 111 -10.08 -52.66 6.16
N ASN A 112 -8.77 -52.65 6.44
CA ASN A 112 -8.20 -52.12 7.68
C ASN A 112 -8.89 -52.66 8.96
N GLY A 113 -9.31 -53.94 8.93
CA GLY A 113 -10.01 -54.62 10.02
C GLY A 113 -11.52 -54.33 10.15
N ILE A 114 -12.12 -53.49 9.31
CA ILE A 114 -13.56 -53.19 9.32
C ILE A 114 -14.30 -54.13 8.38
N LYS A 115 -15.36 -54.79 8.87
CA LYS A 115 -16.23 -55.67 8.08
C LYS A 115 -16.99 -54.88 7.02
N THR A 116 -16.89 -55.25 5.75
CA THR A 116 -17.58 -54.55 4.63
C THR A 116 -18.58 -55.48 3.93
N ASP A 117 -19.82 -55.01 3.70
CA ASP A 117 -20.80 -55.76 2.90
C ASP A 117 -20.61 -55.47 1.40
N MET A 118 -20.60 -56.52 0.57
CA MET A 118 -20.16 -56.44 -0.83
C MET A 118 -21.23 -55.94 -1.83
N SER A 119 -22.42 -55.55 -1.38
CA SER A 119 -23.57 -55.32 -2.26
C SER A 119 -23.53 -54.01 -3.09
N THR A 120 -22.72 -53.03 -2.71
CA THR A 120 -22.66 -51.71 -3.36
C THR A 120 -21.26 -51.07 -3.29
N LEU A 121 -20.19 -51.82 -3.59
CA LEU A 121 -18.84 -51.24 -3.68
C LEU A 121 -18.55 -50.77 -5.12
N THR A 122 -19.03 -49.57 -5.47
CA THR A 122 -18.60 -48.86 -6.68
C THR A 122 -17.19 -48.31 -6.45
N ILE A 123 -16.18 -48.91 -7.05
CA ILE A 123 -14.85 -48.30 -7.17
C ILE A 123 -14.86 -47.52 -8.48
N ASP A 124 -14.97 -46.19 -8.38
CA ASP A 124 -14.90 -45.33 -9.56
C ASP A 124 -13.47 -45.24 -10.09
N TYR A 125 -13.32 -45.41 -11.40
CA TYR A 125 -12.03 -45.44 -12.09
C TYR A 125 -11.60 -44.02 -12.53
N THR A 126 -11.67 -43.07 -11.60
CA THR A 126 -11.59 -41.63 -11.86
C THR A 126 -10.28 -40.99 -11.43
N ALA A 127 -9.99 -39.87 -12.08
CA ALA A 127 -9.11 -38.84 -11.56
C ALA A 127 -9.84 -37.99 -10.48
N ASP A 128 -9.08 -37.18 -9.76
CA ASP A 128 -9.59 -36.09 -8.93
C ASP A 128 -8.48 -35.03 -8.94
N VAL A 129 -8.41 -34.23 -10.02
CA VAL A 129 -7.44 -33.14 -10.07
C VAL A 129 -7.95 -31.98 -9.22
N GLY A 130 -7.03 -31.14 -8.75
CA GLY A 130 -7.41 -30.01 -7.92
C GLY A 130 -6.31 -28.99 -7.86
N ILE A 131 -6.70 -27.73 -7.64
CA ILE A 131 -5.80 -26.58 -7.68
C ILE A 131 -6.00 -25.67 -6.47
N TYR A 132 -4.89 -25.10 -5.99
CA TYR A 132 -4.86 -24.12 -4.92
C TYR A 132 -3.89 -23.00 -5.30
N LYS A 133 -4.28 -21.75 -5.13
CA LYS A 133 -3.47 -20.59 -5.50
C LYS A 133 -3.38 -19.61 -4.34
N TYR A 134 -2.22 -19.01 -4.14
CA TYR A 134 -2.05 -17.90 -3.19
C TYR A 134 -1.06 -16.85 -3.70
N ALA A 135 -1.23 -15.59 -3.29
CA ALA A 135 -0.39 -14.46 -3.70
C ALA A 135 0.86 -14.26 -2.83
N PHE A 136 0.87 -14.82 -1.62
CA PHE A 136 1.96 -14.72 -0.64
C PHE A 136 2.18 -16.08 0.00
N GLY A 137 3.43 -16.47 0.28
CA GLY A 137 3.78 -17.76 0.90
C GLY A 137 3.02 -18.08 2.19
N CYS A 138 3.17 -19.30 2.72
CA CYS A 138 2.62 -19.72 4.02
C CYS A 138 3.26 -19.02 5.25
N GLN A 139 3.62 -17.75 5.11
CA GLN A 139 4.01 -16.78 6.11
C GLN A 139 3.04 -15.60 5.95
N ASN A 140 2.51 -15.06 7.04
CA ASN A 140 1.60 -13.90 6.98
C ASN A 140 2.38 -12.63 6.59
N VAL A 141 2.61 -12.45 5.29
CA VAL A 141 3.33 -11.29 4.71
C VAL A 141 2.33 -10.18 4.40
N SER A 142 2.76 -8.93 4.60
CA SER A 142 1.99 -7.71 4.33
C SER A 142 1.42 -7.63 2.92
N THR A 143 0.22 -7.06 2.79
CA THR A 143 -0.37 -6.69 1.50
C THR A 143 0.60 -5.87 0.63
N PRO A 144 0.62 -6.10 -0.69
CA PRO A 144 1.63 -5.54 -1.59
C PRO A 144 1.31 -4.10 -1.96
N ASN A 145 2.33 -3.25 -2.03
CA ASN A 145 2.15 -1.88 -2.52
C ASN A 145 1.92 -1.88 -4.04
N VAL A 146 1.09 -0.96 -4.54
CA VAL A 146 0.91 -0.70 -5.98
C VAL A 146 2.26 -0.44 -6.67
N GLY A 147 2.38 -0.86 -7.94
CA GLY A 147 3.62 -0.72 -8.70
C GLY A 147 4.74 -1.65 -8.22
N ARG A 148 4.39 -2.83 -7.70
CA ARG A 148 5.32 -3.91 -7.34
C ARG A 148 4.96 -5.20 -8.06
N ASN A 149 5.93 -6.11 -8.16
CA ASN A 149 5.69 -7.48 -8.58
C ASN A 149 5.04 -8.28 -7.44
N ILE A 150 4.15 -9.19 -7.80
CA ILE A 150 3.56 -10.23 -6.95
C ILE A 150 3.82 -11.57 -7.63
N THR A 151 4.28 -12.56 -6.88
CA THR A 151 4.46 -13.92 -7.39
C THR A 151 3.40 -14.82 -6.75
N TYR A 152 2.42 -15.21 -7.55
CA TYR A 152 1.50 -16.27 -7.16
C TYR A 152 2.22 -17.61 -7.12
N TYR A 153 1.85 -18.42 -6.14
CA TYR A 153 2.23 -19.82 -6.05
C TYR A 153 0.97 -20.65 -6.28
N ILE A 154 1.05 -21.57 -7.22
CA ILE A 154 -0.06 -22.39 -7.70
C ILE A 154 0.33 -23.84 -7.48
N TYR A 155 -0.41 -24.50 -6.60
CA TYR A 155 -0.25 -25.92 -6.32
C TYR A 155 -1.33 -26.72 -7.02
N TYR A 156 -0.96 -27.83 -7.66
CA TYR A 156 -1.89 -28.75 -8.28
C TYR A 156 -1.54 -30.20 -7.94
N TYR A 157 -2.56 -31.06 -7.95
CA TYR A 157 -2.46 -32.47 -7.59
C TYR A 157 -3.48 -33.31 -8.37
N ASN A 158 -3.34 -34.62 -8.28
CA ASN A 158 -4.38 -35.60 -8.60
C ASN A 158 -4.52 -36.52 -7.39
N ARG A 159 -5.68 -36.51 -6.73
CA ARG A 159 -6.04 -37.35 -5.58
C ARG A 159 -6.78 -38.63 -5.99
N GLY A 160 -7.20 -38.73 -7.24
CA GLY A 160 -7.97 -39.85 -7.76
C GLY A 160 -7.12 -41.12 -7.81
N ALA A 161 -7.77 -42.27 -7.89
CA ALA A 161 -7.06 -43.56 -7.97
C ALA A 161 -6.33 -43.76 -9.31
N PHE A 162 -6.64 -42.95 -10.33
CA PHE A 162 -6.13 -43.10 -11.70
C PHE A 162 -5.43 -41.85 -12.24
N PRO A 163 -4.46 -42.00 -13.16
CA PRO A 163 -3.82 -40.88 -13.84
C PRO A 163 -4.82 -39.97 -14.57
N ALA A 164 -4.67 -38.66 -14.36
CA ALA A 164 -5.39 -37.64 -15.08
C ALA A 164 -4.62 -37.30 -16.36
N SER A 165 -5.22 -37.49 -17.54
CA SER A 165 -4.57 -37.23 -18.82
C SER A 165 -4.91 -35.85 -19.39
N ASN A 166 -4.02 -35.35 -20.24
CA ASN A 166 -4.13 -34.03 -20.90
C ASN A 166 -4.42 -32.87 -19.94
N VAL A 167 -3.90 -32.94 -18.71
CA VAL A 167 -4.13 -31.94 -17.67
C VAL A 167 -3.67 -30.57 -18.18
N THR A 168 -4.56 -29.60 -18.11
CA THR A 168 -4.34 -28.22 -18.55
C THR A 168 -4.76 -27.27 -17.44
N ILE A 169 -3.92 -26.28 -17.15
CA ILE A 169 -4.18 -25.22 -16.17
C ILE A 169 -4.32 -23.90 -16.92
N ILE A 170 -5.35 -23.11 -16.61
CA ILE A 170 -5.58 -21.78 -17.19
C ILE A 170 -5.75 -20.77 -16.06
N ASP A 171 -4.85 -19.78 -16.00
CA ASP A 171 -4.90 -18.66 -15.08
C ASP A 171 -5.43 -17.41 -15.82
N TYR A 172 -6.45 -16.79 -15.25
CA TYR A 172 -7.12 -15.62 -15.80
C TYR A 172 -6.65 -14.38 -15.04
N LEU A 173 -5.74 -13.62 -15.65
CA LEU A 173 -5.22 -12.41 -15.06
C LEU A 173 -6.30 -11.32 -15.03
N PRO A 174 -6.51 -10.62 -13.91
CA PRO A 174 -7.38 -9.47 -13.87
C PRO A 174 -6.72 -8.28 -14.60
N HIS A 175 -7.50 -7.46 -15.29
CA HIS A 175 -7.01 -6.33 -16.12
C HIS A 175 -6.18 -5.26 -15.38
N ASN A 176 -6.08 -5.36 -14.05
CA ASN A 176 -5.30 -4.47 -13.18
C ASN A 176 -3.91 -5.04 -12.81
N VAL A 177 -3.48 -6.15 -13.42
CA VAL A 177 -2.11 -6.64 -13.34
C VAL A 177 -1.52 -6.87 -14.73
N GLU A 178 -0.20 -6.77 -14.85
CA GLU A 178 0.53 -7.07 -16.08
C GLU A 178 1.35 -8.36 -15.90
N TYR A 179 1.26 -9.29 -16.86
CA TYR A 179 2.13 -10.47 -16.88
C TYR A 179 3.62 -10.07 -16.93
N LYS A 180 4.48 -10.78 -16.19
CA LYS A 180 5.95 -10.61 -16.28
C LYS A 180 6.67 -11.91 -16.60
N GLU A 181 6.43 -12.97 -15.83
CA GLU A 181 7.11 -14.26 -16.00
C GLU A 181 6.29 -15.40 -15.37
N ASN A 182 6.52 -16.64 -15.82
CA ASN A 182 6.03 -17.84 -15.16
C ASN A 182 7.04 -18.97 -15.22
N SER A 183 6.91 -19.91 -14.26
CA SER A 183 7.63 -21.18 -14.30
C SER A 183 7.03 -22.19 -15.30
N ALA A 184 7.70 -23.33 -15.47
CA ALA A 184 7.20 -24.52 -16.15
C ALA A 184 6.62 -24.33 -17.56
N ASN A 185 7.19 -23.38 -18.33
CA ASN A 185 6.87 -23.14 -19.74
C ASN A 185 5.38 -22.84 -20.03
N GLY A 186 4.64 -22.30 -19.05
CA GLY A 186 3.32 -21.71 -19.28
C GLY A 186 3.36 -20.61 -20.34
N ILE A 187 2.28 -20.49 -21.10
CA ILE A 187 2.16 -19.65 -22.28
C ILE A 187 1.19 -18.51 -21.99
N TYR A 188 1.69 -17.28 -21.95
CA TYR A 188 0.86 -16.07 -21.84
C TYR A 188 0.22 -15.70 -23.18
N ASN A 189 -1.10 -15.46 -23.18
CA ASN A 189 -1.85 -14.94 -24.31
C ASN A 189 -2.37 -13.54 -23.99
N ASN A 190 -1.83 -12.53 -24.68
CA ASN A 190 -2.15 -11.12 -24.45
C ASN A 190 -3.56 -10.71 -24.95
N THR A 191 -4.20 -11.51 -25.81
CA THR A 191 -5.55 -11.21 -26.33
C THR A 191 -6.64 -11.66 -25.37
N THR A 192 -6.44 -12.80 -24.69
CA THR A 192 -7.35 -13.31 -23.65
C THR A 192 -6.94 -12.88 -22.24
N HIS A 193 -5.72 -12.36 -22.08
CA HIS A 193 -5.10 -12.03 -20.79
C HIS A 193 -5.01 -13.24 -19.84
N THR A 194 -4.63 -14.40 -20.39
CA THR A 194 -4.52 -15.67 -19.67
C THR A 194 -3.12 -16.27 -19.75
N VAL A 195 -2.73 -17.08 -18.78
CA VAL A 195 -1.55 -17.96 -18.86
C VAL A 195 -2.02 -19.41 -18.84
N THR A 196 -1.55 -20.21 -19.81
CA THR A 196 -1.94 -21.63 -19.95
C THR A 196 -0.74 -22.55 -19.81
N TRP A 197 -0.83 -23.57 -18.95
CA TRP A 197 0.14 -24.66 -18.86
C TRP A 197 -0.48 -25.97 -19.33
N TYR A 198 0.20 -26.66 -20.24
CA TYR A 198 -0.13 -28.03 -20.65
C TYR A 198 0.76 -28.99 -19.84
N ILE A 199 0.18 -29.67 -18.86
CA ILE A 199 0.89 -30.53 -17.91
C ILE A 199 1.06 -31.95 -18.46
N GLY A 200 0.11 -32.44 -19.27
CA GLY A 200 0.11 -33.80 -19.79
C GLY A 200 -0.51 -34.79 -18.80
N ASP A 201 0.14 -35.92 -18.55
CA ASP A 201 -0.36 -36.95 -17.63
C ASP A 201 0.08 -36.69 -16.18
N LEU A 202 -0.88 -36.51 -15.28
CA LEU A 202 -0.67 -36.28 -13.85
C LEU A 202 -1.02 -37.53 -13.04
N MET A 203 0.02 -38.20 -12.55
CA MET A 203 -0.12 -39.38 -11.69
C MET A 203 -0.78 -39.04 -10.34
N PRO A 204 -1.50 -39.99 -9.71
CA PRO A 204 -1.99 -39.86 -8.34
C PRO A 204 -0.92 -39.47 -7.31
N VAL A 205 -1.33 -38.79 -6.24
CA VAL A 205 -0.54 -38.60 -5.01
C VAL A 205 -1.02 -39.56 -3.91
N ASP A 206 -0.10 -40.03 -3.06
CA ASP A 206 -0.43 -40.98 -1.98
C ASP A 206 -1.50 -40.41 -1.02
N SER A 207 -2.71 -40.96 -1.11
CA SER A 207 -3.95 -40.30 -0.66
C SER A 207 -4.14 -40.20 0.87
N TRP A 208 -3.21 -40.72 1.67
CA TRP A 208 -3.39 -40.84 3.13
C TRP A 208 -3.01 -39.59 3.95
N ARG A 209 -2.55 -38.52 3.31
CA ARG A 209 -2.30 -37.23 3.97
C ARG A 209 -2.68 -36.04 3.09
N ASN A 210 -3.24 -35.01 3.72
CA ASN A 210 -3.28 -33.65 3.16
C ASN A 210 -1.90 -32.97 3.25
N ASP A 211 -0.86 -33.66 2.78
CA ASP A 211 0.52 -33.20 2.85
C ASP A 211 0.88 -32.45 1.57
N VAL A 212 0.85 -31.12 1.66
CA VAL A 212 1.11 -30.18 0.56
C VAL A 212 2.50 -30.39 -0.07
N SER A 213 3.43 -31.07 0.62
CA SER A 213 4.74 -31.43 0.06
C SER A 213 4.68 -32.43 -1.09
N THR A 214 3.56 -33.14 -1.28
CA THR A 214 3.32 -34.04 -2.42
C THR A 214 2.78 -33.33 -3.66
N TRP A 215 2.22 -32.14 -3.50
CA TRP A 215 1.59 -31.38 -4.58
C TRP A 215 2.66 -30.76 -5.51
N ARG A 216 2.33 -30.58 -6.79
CA ARG A 216 3.23 -29.94 -7.75
C ARG A 216 3.05 -28.43 -7.70
N LEU A 217 4.14 -27.68 -7.77
CA LEU A 217 4.15 -26.22 -7.68
C LEU A 217 4.58 -25.58 -9.00
N ILE A 218 3.83 -24.57 -9.43
CA ILE A 218 4.23 -23.57 -10.44
C ILE A 218 4.05 -22.16 -9.88
N THR A 219 4.92 -21.23 -10.28
CA THR A 219 4.82 -19.81 -9.99
C THR A 219 4.42 -18.98 -11.20
N LEU A 220 3.74 -17.87 -10.94
CA LEU A 220 3.32 -16.85 -11.90
C LEU A 220 3.57 -15.46 -11.30
N THR A 221 4.48 -14.67 -11.88
CA THR A 221 4.78 -13.31 -11.44
C THR A 221 4.05 -12.29 -12.32
N VAL A 222 3.33 -11.38 -11.67
CA VAL A 222 2.63 -10.24 -12.28
C VAL A 222 3.06 -8.93 -11.64
N PHE A 223 2.76 -7.80 -12.26
CA PHE A 223 3.04 -6.44 -11.78
C PHE A 223 1.75 -5.66 -11.59
N VAL A 224 1.57 -4.99 -10.45
CA VAL A 224 0.29 -4.34 -10.09
C VAL A 224 0.13 -2.96 -10.75
N ASN A 225 -0.88 -2.85 -11.61
CA ASN A 225 -1.21 -1.69 -12.43
C ASN A 225 -2.59 -1.10 -12.04
N MET A 226 -2.73 -0.53 -10.83
CA MET A 226 -4.01 0.10 -10.45
C MET A 226 -3.91 1.22 -9.40
N PRO A 227 -4.63 2.34 -9.56
CA PRO A 227 -4.90 3.27 -8.47
C PRO A 227 -6.17 2.91 -7.69
N ALA A 228 -6.10 3.10 -6.36
CA ALA A 228 -7.19 3.20 -5.36
C ALA A 228 -8.22 2.05 -5.23
N ASN A 229 -8.44 1.61 -3.97
CA ASN A 229 -9.62 0.91 -3.44
C ASN A 229 -10.24 -0.21 -4.29
N ASN A 230 -9.42 -1.12 -4.82
CA ASN A 230 -9.88 -2.33 -5.49
C ASN A 230 -9.13 -3.57 -4.98
N THR A 231 -9.89 -4.59 -4.56
CA THR A 231 -9.36 -5.93 -4.29
C THR A 231 -8.95 -6.59 -5.61
N ILE A 232 -7.72 -7.09 -5.68
CA ILE A 232 -7.22 -7.87 -6.82
C ILE A 232 -7.67 -9.31 -6.59
N CYS A 233 -8.69 -9.74 -7.34
CA CYS A 233 -9.13 -11.13 -7.40
C CYS A 233 -8.66 -11.78 -8.70
N ASN A 234 -7.94 -12.90 -8.59
CA ASN A 234 -7.39 -13.63 -9.72
C ASN A 234 -7.92 -15.07 -9.73
N ASN A 235 -8.51 -15.47 -10.85
CA ASN A 235 -9.11 -16.79 -11.02
C ASN A 235 -8.14 -17.75 -11.71
N ILE A 236 -8.18 -19.02 -11.34
CA ILE A 236 -7.44 -20.10 -12.00
C ILE A 236 -8.31 -21.35 -12.08
N SER A 237 -8.20 -22.10 -13.18
CA SER A 237 -8.85 -23.38 -13.38
C SER A 237 -7.84 -24.47 -13.74
N ILE A 238 -8.20 -25.71 -13.43
CA ILE A 238 -7.55 -26.93 -13.90
C ILE A 238 -8.61 -27.84 -14.54
N MET A 239 -8.20 -28.62 -15.54
CA MET A 239 -9.09 -29.53 -16.28
C MET A 239 -8.31 -30.72 -16.82
N THR A 240 -8.95 -31.88 -16.95
CA THR A 240 -8.40 -33.12 -17.52
C THR A 240 -9.32 -33.70 -18.60
N SER A 241 -8.81 -34.62 -19.42
CA SER A 241 -9.64 -35.45 -20.31
C SER A 241 -10.03 -36.81 -19.69
N THR A 242 -9.50 -37.15 -18.51
CA THR A 242 -9.95 -38.32 -17.73
C THR A 242 -11.25 -37.96 -17.01
N LEU A 243 -12.17 -38.92 -16.83
CA LEU A 243 -13.36 -38.69 -16.00
C LEU A 243 -12.95 -38.48 -14.53
N GLU A 244 -13.55 -37.51 -13.86
CA GLU A 244 -13.18 -37.10 -12.51
C GLU A 244 -14.38 -37.03 -11.54
N THR A 245 -14.08 -37.19 -10.25
CA THR A 245 -15.10 -37.37 -9.18
C THR A 245 -15.44 -36.11 -8.37
N ASP A 246 -14.57 -35.09 -8.36
CA ASP A 246 -14.86 -33.76 -7.83
C ASP A 246 -14.59 -32.72 -8.93
N TYR A 247 -15.39 -31.66 -8.93
CA TYR A 247 -15.27 -30.50 -9.81
C TYR A 247 -15.23 -29.17 -9.04
N ALA A 248 -15.45 -29.19 -7.71
CA ALA A 248 -15.46 -27.99 -6.87
C ALA A 248 -14.04 -27.51 -6.53
N ASN A 249 -13.07 -28.43 -6.51
CA ASN A 249 -11.63 -28.20 -6.33
C ASN A 249 -10.89 -27.80 -7.63
N ASN A 250 -11.57 -27.85 -8.79
CA ASN A 250 -10.98 -27.56 -10.10
C ASN A 250 -10.89 -26.06 -10.44
N ASN A 251 -11.38 -25.18 -9.57
CA ASN A 251 -11.28 -23.73 -9.73
C ASN A 251 -10.88 -23.09 -8.40
N TYR A 252 -10.08 -22.04 -8.45
CA TYR A 252 -9.70 -21.25 -7.27
C TYR A 252 -9.67 -19.75 -7.59
N THR A 253 -10.07 -18.94 -6.63
CA THR A 253 -10.02 -17.47 -6.70
C THR A 253 -9.22 -16.95 -5.51
N GLU A 254 -8.07 -16.33 -5.78
CA GLU A 254 -7.26 -15.65 -4.77
C GLU A 254 -7.58 -14.15 -4.80
N CYS A 255 -7.95 -13.56 -3.66
CA CYS A 255 -8.32 -12.15 -3.53
C CYS A 255 -7.50 -11.46 -2.44
N PHE A 256 -6.92 -10.30 -2.74
CA PHE A 256 -6.19 -9.48 -1.76
C PHE A 256 -6.26 -7.98 -2.12
N ASP A 257 -6.15 -7.11 -1.13
CA ASP A 257 -6.11 -5.66 -1.35
C ASP A 257 -4.69 -5.16 -1.62
N ALA A 258 -4.55 -4.23 -2.57
CA ALA A 258 -3.28 -3.57 -2.85
C ALA A 258 -3.13 -2.28 -2.03
N ASN A 259 -1.98 -2.13 -1.36
CA ASN A 259 -1.66 -0.94 -0.56
C ASN A 259 -1.31 0.24 -1.50
N ALA A 260 -2.21 1.22 -1.58
CA ALA A 260 -1.99 2.47 -2.31
C ALA A 260 -1.71 3.63 -1.34
N PRO A 261 -0.83 4.59 -1.70
CA PRO A 261 -0.80 5.90 -1.04
C PRO A 261 -2.02 6.73 -1.49
N PHE A 262 -2.52 7.60 -0.61
CA PHE A 262 -3.70 8.44 -0.88
C PHE A 262 -3.60 9.78 -0.14
N ASP A 263 -4.05 10.86 -0.78
CA ASP A 263 -4.01 12.22 -0.24
C ASP A 263 -5.42 12.87 -0.21
N PRO A 264 -5.84 13.52 0.90
CA PRO A 264 -7.12 14.23 1.01
C PRO A 264 -7.14 15.62 0.34
N ASN A 265 -5.99 16.12 -0.14
CA ASN A 265 -5.77 17.31 -0.96
C ASN A 265 -6.28 18.63 -0.39
N ILE A 266 -5.51 19.25 0.51
CA ILE A 266 -5.95 20.47 1.19
C ILE A 266 -5.05 21.67 0.86
N LYS A 267 -5.66 22.72 0.31
CA LYS A 267 -5.02 24.01 -0.01
C LYS A 267 -5.68 25.15 0.78
N TYR A 268 -4.86 26.00 1.37
CA TYR A 268 -5.26 27.16 2.14
C TYR A 268 -4.76 28.46 1.50
N GLY A 269 -5.62 29.47 1.55
CA GLY A 269 -5.35 30.86 1.22
C GLY A 269 -6.37 31.76 1.93
N PRO A 270 -6.08 33.05 2.16
CA PRO A 270 -7.00 33.96 2.84
C PRO A 270 -8.24 34.23 1.97
N LYS A 271 -9.37 34.54 2.60
CA LYS A 271 -10.63 34.88 1.90
C LYS A 271 -10.61 36.28 1.25
N THR A 272 -9.71 37.15 1.71
CA THR A 272 -9.56 38.53 1.24
C THR A 272 -8.10 38.98 1.28
N VAL A 273 -7.72 39.85 0.35
CA VAL A 273 -6.41 40.52 0.28
C VAL A 273 -6.61 41.92 -0.31
N LYS A 274 -5.71 42.88 -0.07
CA LYS A 274 -5.78 44.21 -0.70
C LYS A 274 -4.92 44.30 -1.96
N ILE A 275 -5.25 45.25 -2.82
CA ILE A 275 -4.38 45.72 -3.91
C ILE A 275 -2.98 46.05 -3.36
N GLY A 276 -1.93 45.56 -4.00
CA GLY A 276 -0.53 45.74 -3.59
C GLY A 276 -0.05 44.85 -2.44
N GLU A 277 -0.93 44.14 -1.72
CA GLU A 277 -0.55 43.32 -0.57
C GLU A 277 -0.16 41.88 -0.94
N TYR A 278 0.58 41.21 -0.05
CA TYR A 278 0.95 39.81 -0.22
C TYR A 278 -0.22 38.85 0.03
N LEU A 279 -0.52 38.06 -0.99
CA LEU A 279 -1.35 36.87 -0.91
C LEU A 279 -0.46 35.67 -0.57
N ASN A 280 -0.80 34.95 0.50
CA ASN A 280 -0.04 33.79 0.98
C ASN A 280 -0.84 32.50 0.77
N TYR A 281 -0.22 31.49 0.17
CA TYR A 281 -0.80 30.17 -0.09
C TYR A 281 0.01 29.06 0.58
N LEU A 282 -0.71 28.03 1.03
CA LEU A 282 -0.17 26.85 1.70
C LEU A 282 -0.88 25.61 1.14
N ILE A 283 -0.11 24.65 0.63
CA ILE A 283 -0.60 23.37 0.10
C ILE A 283 -0.08 22.27 1.03
N LEU A 284 -1.00 21.48 1.58
CA LEU A 284 -0.67 20.32 2.43
C LEU A 284 -0.78 19.04 1.62
N TYR A 285 0.14 18.11 1.87
CA TYR A 285 0.04 16.74 1.40
C TYR A 285 0.21 15.78 2.59
N TYR A 286 -0.57 14.71 2.63
CA TYR A 286 -0.66 13.77 3.74
C TYR A 286 -1.04 12.38 3.23
N ASN A 287 -0.24 11.37 3.55
CA ASN A 287 -0.53 10.01 3.12
C ASN A 287 -1.49 9.30 4.09
N GLU A 288 -2.78 9.38 3.79
CA GLU A 288 -3.86 8.60 4.43
C GLU A 288 -3.95 7.17 3.92
N GLY A 289 -3.26 6.85 2.81
CA GLY A 289 -3.25 5.51 2.22
C GLY A 289 -2.32 4.53 2.93
N ASN A 290 -2.68 3.24 2.89
CA ASN A 290 -1.89 2.15 3.50
C ASN A 290 -0.59 1.81 2.73
N GLY A 291 -0.40 2.33 1.52
CA GLY A 291 0.84 2.19 0.74
C GLY A 291 1.80 3.36 0.92
N SER A 292 3.10 3.11 0.78
CA SER A 292 4.12 4.17 0.78
C SER A 292 4.29 4.80 -0.60
N THR A 293 4.42 6.12 -0.69
CA THR A 293 4.87 6.83 -1.89
C THR A 293 6.41 6.97 -1.91
N THR A 294 7.02 6.93 -3.10
CA THR A 294 8.47 7.05 -3.32
C THR A 294 8.93 8.46 -3.67
N ASP A 295 8.03 9.34 -4.14
CA ASP A 295 8.27 10.76 -4.38
C ASP A 295 6.95 11.54 -4.37
N VAL A 296 6.98 12.82 -4.01
CA VAL A 296 5.82 13.72 -4.07
C VAL A 296 6.15 14.93 -4.93
N TRP A 297 5.32 15.16 -5.94
CA TRP A 297 5.27 16.44 -6.63
C TRP A 297 4.03 17.20 -6.19
N VAL A 298 4.16 18.52 -6.09
CA VAL A 298 3.03 19.43 -5.91
C VAL A 298 3.06 20.41 -7.08
N ILE A 299 1.90 20.65 -7.69
CA ILE A 299 1.74 21.56 -8.82
C ILE A 299 0.70 22.61 -8.44
N ASP A 300 1.09 23.88 -8.33
CA ASP A 300 0.14 24.99 -8.39
C ASP A 300 -0.32 25.13 -9.85
N GLU A 301 -1.62 24.97 -10.08
CA GLU A 301 -2.13 24.72 -11.44
C GLU A 301 -2.15 25.98 -12.30
N TYR A 302 -2.27 27.17 -11.69
CA TYR A 302 -2.23 28.46 -12.37
C TYR A 302 -2.11 29.62 -11.37
N LEU A 303 -1.03 30.38 -11.47
CA LEU A 303 -0.87 31.66 -10.79
C LEU A 303 -1.74 32.72 -11.48
N ASP A 304 -2.83 33.14 -10.84
CA ASP A 304 -3.81 34.11 -11.34
C ASP A 304 -3.18 35.39 -11.95
N ASP A 305 -3.79 35.94 -13.01
CA ASP A 305 -3.29 37.12 -13.74
C ASP A 305 -3.23 38.40 -12.89
N TYR A 306 -4.01 38.47 -11.79
CA TYR A 306 -3.96 39.57 -10.83
C TYR A 306 -2.78 39.49 -9.85
N LEU A 307 -1.95 38.45 -9.93
CA LEU A 307 -0.77 38.25 -9.08
C LEU A 307 0.51 38.59 -9.84
N ASN A 308 1.37 39.39 -9.21
CA ASN A 308 2.60 39.89 -9.80
C ASN A 308 3.76 38.89 -9.60
N GLU A 309 4.06 38.08 -10.60
CA GLU A 309 5.09 37.04 -10.54
C GLU A 309 6.49 37.57 -10.21
N SER A 310 6.81 38.84 -10.47
CA SER A 310 8.09 39.44 -10.09
C SER A 310 8.28 39.58 -8.56
N THR A 311 7.20 39.38 -7.80
CA THR A 311 7.17 39.41 -6.33
C THR A 311 6.99 38.03 -5.69
N LEU A 312 6.98 36.98 -6.52
CA LEU A 312 6.74 35.61 -6.10
C LEU A 312 7.90 35.07 -5.26
N GLN A 313 7.59 34.57 -4.06
CA GLN A 313 8.52 33.90 -3.16
C GLN A 313 7.98 32.50 -2.89
N ILE A 314 8.81 31.48 -3.14
CA ILE A 314 8.42 30.06 -3.17
C ILE A 314 9.28 29.30 -2.17
N ASP A 315 8.69 28.46 -1.32
CA ASP A 315 9.46 27.61 -0.40
C ASP A 315 10.02 26.35 -1.10
N ASN A 316 10.81 25.56 -0.36
CA ASN A 316 11.21 24.19 -0.71
C ASN A 316 11.77 24.01 -2.14
N ASN A 317 12.42 25.04 -2.68
CA ASN A 317 12.97 25.10 -4.04
C ASN A 317 11.93 24.84 -5.15
N GLY A 318 10.66 25.22 -4.95
CA GLY A 318 9.64 25.15 -6.00
C GLY A 318 9.96 26.06 -7.18
N THR A 319 9.77 25.55 -8.40
CA THR A 319 10.09 26.25 -9.65
C THR A 319 8.83 26.86 -10.26
N TYR A 320 8.85 28.17 -10.52
CA TYR A 320 7.83 28.84 -11.33
C TYR A 320 8.16 28.76 -12.83
N ASN A 321 7.17 28.48 -13.66
CA ASN A 321 7.27 28.53 -15.11
C ASN A 321 6.35 29.63 -15.67
N ALA A 322 6.98 30.70 -16.17
CA ALA A 322 6.25 31.86 -16.70
C ALA A 322 5.43 31.58 -17.96
N SER A 323 5.76 30.55 -18.77
CA SER A 323 5.04 30.31 -20.04
C SER A 323 3.65 29.68 -19.85
N ASN A 324 3.39 29.08 -18.69
CA ASN A 324 2.09 28.50 -18.32
C ASN A 324 1.60 28.94 -16.93
N ARG A 325 2.30 29.91 -16.32
CA ARG A 325 2.08 30.47 -14.97
C ARG A 325 1.97 29.41 -13.84
N LYS A 326 2.55 28.22 -13.99
CA LYS A 326 2.52 27.17 -12.95
C LYS A 326 3.68 27.25 -11.97
N ILE A 327 3.48 26.79 -10.74
CA ILE A 327 4.56 26.50 -9.79
C ILE A 327 4.65 24.98 -9.61
N THR A 328 5.85 24.41 -9.56
CA THR A 328 6.05 22.97 -9.37
C THR A 328 7.16 22.69 -8.36
N TRP A 329 6.81 21.95 -7.32
CA TRP A 329 7.76 21.37 -6.37
C TRP A 329 7.95 19.90 -6.73
N LYS A 330 9.20 19.44 -6.82
CA LYS A 330 9.56 18.01 -6.90
C LYS A 330 10.40 17.69 -5.69
N LEU A 331 9.82 17.00 -4.72
CA LEU A 331 10.35 16.98 -3.37
C LEU A 331 11.40 15.87 -3.16
N ASN A 332 11.49 14.89 -4.07
CA ASN A 332 12.32 13.69 -3.97
C ASN A 332 12.11 12.97 -2.62
N LYS A 333 10.85 12.94 -2.17
CA LYS A 333 10.47 12.57 -0.80
C LYS A 333 9.57 11.33 -0.78
N THR A 334 10.08 10.25 -0.23
CA THR A 334 9.28 9.11 0.25
C THR A 334 8.36 9.55 1.39
N LEU A 335 7.10 9.10 1.39
CA LEU A 335 6.24 9.15 2.59
C LEU A 335 5.62 7.79 2.88
N MET A 336 5.70 7.38 4.14
CA MET A 336 5.01 6.23 4.69
C MET A 336 3.53 6.57 4.99
N PRO A 337 2.66 5.57 5.19
CA PRO A 337 1.32 5.78 5.73
C PRO A 337 1.38 6.59 7.04
N GLY A 338 0.55 7.63 7.16
CA GLY A 338 0.54 8.51 8.34
C GLY A 338 1.58 9.64 8.32
N GLU A 339 2.39 9.80 7.27
CA GLU A 339 3.33 10.93 7.14
C GLU A 339 2.77 12.11 6.35
N THR A 340 3.11 13.32 6.78
CA THR A 340 2.68 14.62 6.21
C THR A 340 3.82 15.40 5.56
N GLY A 341 3.47 16.42 4.77
CA GLY A 341 4.29 17.60 4.54
C GLY A 341 3.49 18.77 3.97
N SER A 342 4.21 19.83 3.61
CA SER A 342 3.61 21.04 3.04
C SER A 342 4.57 21.74 2.09
N VAL A 343 4.02 22.56 1.20
CA VAL A 343 4.73 23.59 0.44
C VAL A 343 3.92 24.89 0.46
N ALA A 344 4.58 26.02 0.26
CA ALA A 344 4.00 27.34 0.42
C ALA A 344 4.63 28.36 -0.53
N PHE A 345 3.86 29.39 -0.86
CA PHE A 345 4.38 30.55 -1.59
C PHE A 345 3.60 31.82 -1.23
N ARG A 346 4.21 32.97 -1.49
CA ARG A 346 3.57 34.29 -1.36
C ARG A 346 3.88 35.17 -2.57
N VAL A 347 2.94 36.01 -2.93
CA VAL A 347 3.00 36.87 -4.12
C VAL A 347 2.13 38.10 -3.91
N LYS A 348 2.52 39.27 -4.40
CA LYS A 348 1.69 40.48 -4.30
C LYS A 348 0.55 40.45 -5.32
N VAL A 349 -0.62 40.93 -4.90
CA VAL A 349 -1.65 41.42 -5.81
C VAL A 349 -1.10 42.63 -6.56
N ARG A 350 -1.30 42.69 -7.88
CA ARG A 350 -0.85 43.81 -8.71
C ARG A 350 -1.52 45.12 -8.30
N GLU A 351 -0.83 46.24 -8.47
CA GLU A 351 -1.35 47.59 -8.17
C GLU A 351 -2.49 48.03 -9.12
N ASP A 352 -2.66 47.35 -10.26
CA ASP A 352 -3.73 47.58 -11.25
C ASP A 352 -4.90 46.57 -11.16
N ALA A 353 -4.90 45.69 -10.15
CA ALA A 353 -5.96 44.70 -9.98
C ALA A 353 -7.29 45.34 -9.48
N PRO A 354 -8.45 45.07 -10.11
CA PRO A 354 -9.71 45.72 -9.76
C PRO A 354 -10.28 45.25 -8.42
N ALA A 355 -10.74 46.20 -7.59
CA ALA A 355 -11.38 45.91 -6.31
C ALA A 355 -12.71 45.14 -6.51
N GLY A 356 -12.92 44.11 -5.70
CA GLY A 356 -14.07 43.20 -5.78
C GLY A 356 -13.89 42.03 -6.75
N ALA A 357 -12.80 41.95 -7.52
CA ALA A 357 -12.49 40.77 -8.33
C ALA A 357 -12.04 39.57 -7.47
N GLN A 358 -12.11 38.37 -8.05
CA GLN A 358 -11.84 37.11 -7.35
C GLN A 358 -10.66 36.36 -7.95
N ILE A 359 -9.57 36.32 -7.18
CA ILE A 359 -8.43 35.44 -7.43
C ILE A 359 -8.85 34.01 -7.11
N LYS A 360 -8.64 33.07 -8.03
CA LYS A 360 -8.92 31.64 -7.84
C LYS A 360 -7.64 30.84 -7.92
N ASN A 361 -7.41 29.95 -6.98
CA ASN A 361 -6.20 29.11 -6.99
C ASN A 361 -6.46 27.68 -6.44
N ASN A 362 -6.06 26.67 -7.21
CA ASN A 362 -6.02 25.25 -6.85
C ASN A 362 -4.63 24.66 -7.14
N ALA A 363 -4.34 23.51 -6.54
CA ALA A 363 -3.13 22.72 -6.80
C ALA A 363 -3.47 21.24 -6.99
N THR A 364 -2.59 20.49 -7.63
CA THR A 364 -2.64 19.02 -7.67
C THR A 364 -1.44 18.45 -6.94
N ILE A 365 -1.69 17.47 -6.08
CA ILE A 365 -0.67 16.70 -5.38
C ILE A 365 -0.51 15.37 -6.13
N ILE A 366 0.73 14.93 -6.29
CA ILE A 366 1.07 13.75 -7.09
C ILE A 366 2.00 12.86 -6.28
N PHE A 367 1.46 11.76 -5.75
CA PHE A 367 2.24 10.72 -5.09
C PHE A 367 2.72 9.70 -6.10
N TRP A 368 4.03 9.51 -6.21
CA TRP A 368 4.63 8.50 -7.08
C TRP A 368 4.77 7.17 -6.35
N ALA A 369 4.47 6.05 -7.01
CA ALA A 369 4.74 4.70 -6.55
C ALA A 369 5.53 3.98 -7.64
N ASN A 370 6.86 4.08 -7.58
CA ASN A 370 7.77 3.70 -8.66
C ASN A 370 7.42 4.42 -9.98
N VAL A 371 6.80 3.74 -10.95
CA VAL A 371 6.42 4.30 -12.26
C VAL A 371 4.98 4.84 -12.31
N PHE A 372 4.15 4.53 -11.31
CA PHE A 372 2.78 5.04 -11.22
C PHE A 372 2.72 6.36 -10.48
N ASN A 373 1.71 7.17 -10.78
CA ASN A 373 1.42 8.37 -10.02
C ASN A 373 -0.07 8.47 -9.67
N PHE A 374 -0.32 8.94 -8.44
CA PHE A 374 -1.63 9.18 -7.87
C PHE A 374 -1.79 10.70 -7.81
N SER A 375 -2.28 11.29 -8.92
CA SER A 375 -2.56 12.71 -9.03
C SER A 375 -3.95 13.03 -8.49
N ASN A 376 -4.04 13.94 -7.53
CA ASN A 376 -5.27 14.20 -6.79
C ASN A 376 -5.35 15.71 -6.49
N SER A 377 -6.48 16.35 -6.80
CA SER A 377 -6.58 17.82 -6.86
C SER A 377 -7.17 18.44 -5.59
N THR A 378 -6.53 19.49 -5.11
CA THR A 378 -6.92 20.23 -3.91
C THR A 378 -8.16 21.11 -4.12
N ASN A 379 -8.81 21.46 -3.00
CA ASN A 379 -9.91 22.42 -2.99
C ASN A 379 -9.51 23.77 -3.62
N THR A 380 -10.35 24.30 -4.50
CA THR A 380 -10.16 25.65 -5.05
C THR A 380 -10.33 26.71 -3.96
N THR A 381 -9.26 27.44 -3.68
CA THR A 381 -9.29 28.64 -2.86
C THR A 381 -9.80 29.82 -3.67
N ILE A 382 -10.60 30.69 -3.04
CA ILE A 382 -11.14 31.91 -3.65
C ILE A 382 -10.84 33.09 -2.72
N THR A 383 -10.11 34.07 -3.22
CA THR A 383 -9.71 35.28 -2.50
C THR A 383 -10.31 36.50 -3.19
N THR A 384 -11.08 37.32 -2.46
CA THR A 384 -11.63 38.58 -3.00
C THR A 384 -10.66 39.73 -2.78
N ILE A 385 -10.40 40.53 -3.81
CA ILE A 385 -9.55 41.72 -3.74
C ILE A 385 -10.33 42.88 -3.10
N GLY A 386 -9.75 43.53 -2.08
CA GLY A 386 -10.29 44.72 -1.42
C GLY A 386 -9.54 46.00 -1.79
N CYS A 387 -10.18 47.16 -1.63
CA CYS A 387 -9.55 48.47 -1.87
C CYS A 387 -8.32 48.69 -0.97
N ARG A 388 -7.33 49.41 -1.51
CA ARG A 388 -6.20 49.95 -0.75
C ARG A 388 -6.58 51.26 -0.03
N SER A 389 -7.46 52.07 -0.62
CA SER A 389 -7.96 53.36 -0.13
C SER A 389 -9.40 53.68 -0.59
N ASP A 390 -10.07 54.67 0.01
CA ASP A 390 -11.43 55.11 -0.34
C ASP A 390 -11.56 55.55 -1.82
N SER A 391 -10.49 56.09 -2.42
CA SER A 391 -10.46 56.49 -3.83
C SER A 391 -10.32 55.33 -4.82
N ASP A 392 -9.77 54.19 -4.40
CA ASP A 392 -9.77 52.98 -5.26
C ASP A 392 -11.18 52.36 -5.34
N CYS A 393 -12.10 52.79 -4.46
CA CYS A 393 -13.49 52.33 -4.41
C CYS A 393 -14.49 53.20 -5.20
N SER A 394 -14.06 54.27 -5.90
CA SER A 394 -14.95 55.27 -6.50
C SER A 394 -15.15 55.13 -8.02
N GLN A 395 -15.91 54.09 -8.41
CA GLN A 395 -16.43 53.82 -9.77
C GLN A 395 -15.41 53.48 -10.87
N PRO A 396 -15.79 52.69 -11.91
CA PRO A 396 -17.11 52.06 -12.13
C PRO A 396 -17.37 50.80 -11.28
N TYR A 397 -16.37 50.30 -10.54
CA TYR A 397 -16.40 48.97 -9.93
C TYR A 397 -17.17 48.86 -8.59
N GLY A 398 -18.51 48.85 -8.68
CA GLY A 398 -19.39 48.37 -7.62
C GLY A 398 -19.71 49.34 -6.47
N LYS A 399 -20.30 48.79 -5.39
CA LYS A 399 -20.58 49.49 -4.13
C LYS A 399 -19.82 48.82 -2.99
N CYS A 400 -18.95 49.58 -2.32
CA CYS A 400 -18.10 49.07 -1.25
C CYS A 400 -18.61 49.47 0.14
N ASN A 401 -18.48 48.56 1.11
CA ASN A 401 -18.88 48.80 2.49
C ASN A 401 -17.70 49.35 3.32
N LYS A 402 -17.83 50.62 3.74
CA LYS A 402 -16.83 51.35 4.54
C LYS A 402 -16.45 50.67 5.87
N SER A 403 -17.29 49.81 6.45
CA SER A 403 -16.98 49.11 7.70
C SER A 403 -16.29 47.74 7.53
N SER A 404 -16.19 47.21 6.31
CA SER A 404 -15.59 45.88 6.05
C SER A 404 -14.51 45.86 4.97
N LEU A 405 -14.25 46.99 4.28
CA LEU A 405 -13.29 47.10 3.17
C LEU A 405 -13.57 46.12 1.99
N MET A 406 -14.79 45.58 1.91
CA MET A 406 -15.25 44.71 0.83
C MET A 406 -16.06 45.50 -0.20
N CYS A 407 -15.81 45.22 -1.48
CA CYS A 407 -16.58 45.71 -2.61
C CYS A 407 -17.46 44.60 -3.18
N TYR A 408 -18.75 44.90 -3.37
CA TYR A 408 -19.71 43.98 -3.98
C TYR A 408 -20.14 44.50 -5.35
N ASN A 409 -20.42 43.57 -6.26
CA ASN A 409 -20.84 43.82 -7.64
C ASN A 409 -19.80 44.61 -8.47
N CYS A 410 -18.55 44.13 -8.53
CA CYS A 410 -17.58 44.59 -9.52
C CYS A 410 -18.10 44.30 -10.93
N THR A 411 -18.11 45.32 -11.80
CA THR A 411 -18.51 45.21 -13.21
C THR A 411 -17.54 45.95 -14.12
N MET A 412 -17.07 45.27 -15.18
CA MET A 412 -16.17 45.82 -16.20
C MET A 412 -16.90 46.07 -17.52
N ASN A 413 -16.43 47.06 -18.28
CA ASN A 413 -16.95 47.33 -19.62
C ASN A 413 -16.12 46.58 -20.68
N VAL A 414 -16.80 45.93 -21.62
CA VAL A 414 -16.18 45.10 -22.67
C VAL A 414 -16.81 45.41 -24.02
N ASN A 415 -15.95 45.65 -25.01
CA ASN A 415 -16.34 45.92 -26.39
C ASN A 415 -16.12 44.64 -27.22
N ILE A 416 -17.20 43.98 -27.62
CA ILE A 416 -17.12 42.90 -28.62
C ILE A 416 -17.22 43.55 -29.99
N THR A 417 -16.25 43.33 -30.87
CA THR A 417 -16.27 43.77 -32.27
C THR A 417 -16.09 42.59 -33.22
N GLY A 418 -16.37 42.79 -34.49
CA GLY A 418 -16.02 41.85 -35.54
C GLY A 418 -16.48 42.30 -36.90
N LYS A 419 -16.08 41.58 -37.94
CA LYS A 419 -16.51 41.81 -39.32
C LYS A 419 -17.21 40.57 -39.87
N VAL A 420 -18.39 40.73 -40.48
CA VAL A 420 -18.96 39.70 -41.36
C VAL A 420 -18.51 40.02 -42.79
N PHE A 421 -17.89 39.08 -43.48
CA PHE A 421 -17.27 39.31 -44.79
C PHE A 421 -17.50 38.17 -45.77
N ASN A 422 -17.36 38.46 -47.07
CA ASN A 422 -17.38 37.47 -48.12
C ASN A 422 -16.06 36.67 -48.13
N ASP A 423 -16.04 35.56 -47.41
CA ASP A 423 -14.93 34.59 -47.36
C ASP A 423 -14.95 33.77 -48.67
N ALA A 424 -14.21 34.25 -49.66
CA ALA A 424 -14.19 33.70 -51.00
C ALA A 424 -13.29 32.46 -51.09
N ASN A 425 -12.30 32.38 -50.21
CA ASN A 425 -11.25 31.38 -50.22
C ASN A 425 -11.44 30.28 -49.16
N ASN A 426 -12.32 30.49 -48.17
CA ASN A 426 -12.66 29.62 -47.03
C ASN A 426 -11.56 29.51 -45.96
N ASN A 427 -10.72 30.54 -45.77
CA ASN A 427 -9.72 30.59 -44.68
C ASN A 427 -10.28 31.19 -43.37
N SER A 428 -11.44 31.84 -43.40
CA SER A 428 -12.03 32.61 -42.29
C SER A 428 -11.12 33.73 -41.72
N ILE A 429 -10.23 34.28 -42.54
CA ILE A 429 -9.36 35.43 -42.24
C ILE A 429 -9.53 36.47 -43.35
N PHE A 430 -10.16 37.59 -43.02
CA PHE A 430 -10.46 38.70 -43.93
C PHE A 430 -9.20 39.29 -44.59
N ASP A 431 -9.09 39.18 -45.92
CA ASP A 431 -8.10 39.92 -46.71
C ASP A 431 -8.68 41.26 -47.20
N GLU A 432 -8.21 42.36 -46.62
CA GLU A 432 -8.68 43.73 -46.92
C GLU A 432 -8.53 44.13 -48.40
N ASN A 433 -7.67 43.44 -49.16
CA ASN A 433 -7.38 43.77 -50.56
C ASN A 433 -8.32 43.07 -51.55
N ASN A 434 -8.93 41.95 -51.15
CA ASN A 434 -9.60 41.01 -52.07
C ASN A 434 -11.00 40.61 -51.59
N GLU A 435 -11.28 40.70 -50.30
CA GLU A 435 -12.56 40.36 -49.69
C GLU A 435 -13.30 41.62 -49.24
N LYS A 436 -14.62 41.51 -49.05
CA LYS A 436 -15.48 42.66 -48.70
C LYS A 436 -16.41 42.31 -47.56
N GLY A 437 -16.59 43.27 -46.64
CA GLY A 437 -17.62 43.18 -45.62
C GLY A 437 -19.03 43.06 -46.21
N ILE A 438 -19.91 42.35 -45.51
CA ILE A 438 -21.31 42.19 -45.89
C ILE A 438 -22.17 43.06 -44.96
N PRO A 439 -22.82 44.11 -45.47
CA PRO A 439 -23.56 45.07 -44.66
C PRO A 439 -24.96 44.58 -44.27
N ASN A 440 -25.51 45.17 -43.20
CA ASN A 440 -26.87 44.92 -42.69
C ASN A 440 -27.17 43.45 -42.29
N VAL A 441 -26.12 42.65 -42.04
CA VAL A 441 -26.24 41.31 -41.46
C VAL A 441 -26.48 41.46 -39.96
N GLU A 442 -27.48 40.76 -39.43
CA GLU A 442 -27.79 40.79 -38.01
C GLU A 442 -26.92 39.80 -37.23
N VAL A 443 -26.30 40.31 -36.18
CA VAL A 443 -25.43 39.55 -35.26
C VAL A 443 -26.07 39.59 -33.89
N GLN A 444 -26.24 38.41 -33.30
CA GLN A 444 -26.93 38.18 -32.03
C GLN A 444 -25.93 37.71 -30.98
N LEU A 445 -25.94 38.31 -29.81
CA LEU A 445 -25.17 37.87 -28.64
C LEU A 445 -26.11 37.16 -27.67
N SER A 446 -25.76 35.97 -27.21
CA SER A 446 -26.54 35.20 -26.24
C SER A 446 -25.69 34.54 -25.16
N TYR A 447 -26.30 34.18 -24.04
CA TYR A 447 -25.72 33.27 -23.06
C TYR A 447 -25.72 31.83 -23.60
N THR A 448 -24.89 30.96 -23.02
CA THR A 448 -24.80 29.53 -23.38
C THR A 448 -26.10 28.74 -23.21
N ASN A 449 -27.07 29.26 -22.45
CA ASN A 449 -28.42 28.70 -22.31
C ASN A 449 -29.39 29.14 -23.43
N GLY A 450 -28.92 29.87 -24.45
CA GLY A 450 -29.72 30.37 -25.57
C GLY A 450 -30.43 31.70 -25.33
N THR A 451 -30.37 32.28 -24.13
CA THR A 451 -31.00 33.58 -23.82
C THR A 451 -30.25 34.71 -24.53
N ILE A 452 -30.93 35.45 -25.42
CA ILE A 452 -30.36 36.60 -26.12
C ILE A 452 -30.08 37.74 -25.13
N VAL A 453 -28.87 38.29 -25.23
CA VAL A 453 -28.33 39.40 -24.42
C VAL A 453 -28.48 40.71 -25.17
N SER A 454 -28.14 40.73 -26.46
CA SER A 454 -28.21 41.90 -27.33
C SER A 454 -28.20 41.48 -28.80
N THR A 455 -28.62 42.39 -29.69
CA THR A 455 -28.61 42.20 -31.15
C THR A 455 -28.14 43.46 -31.84
N THR A 456 -27.26 43.33 -32.81
CA THR A 456 -26.70 44.45 -33.60
C THR A 456 -26.72 44.09 -35.09
N ARG A 457 -26.36 45.05 -35.96
CA ARG A 457 -26.27 44.84 -37.41
C ARG A 457 -24.96 45.38 -37.95
N THR A 458 -24.41 44.73 -38.97
CA THR A 458 -23.17 45.16 -39.61
C THR A 458 -23.33 46.48 -40.38
N ASP A 459 -22.31 47.32 -40.32
CA ASP A 459 -22.23 48.59 -41.05
C ASP A 459 -21.91 48.38 -42.54
N ASN A 460 -21.71 49.47 -43.28
CA ASN A 460 -21.37 49.44 -44.71
C ASN A 460 -20.04 48.71 -45.03
N ASN A 461 -19.15 48.55 -44.05
CA ASN A 461 -17.86 47.85 -44.16
C ASN A 461 -17.91 46.42 -43.61
N GLY A 462 -19.10 45.93 -43.22
CA GLY A 462 -19.33 44.63 -42.60
C GLY A 462 -19.03 44.58 -41.10
N ASP A 463 -18.70 45.69 -40.45
CA ASP A 463 -18.28 45.74 -39.05
C ASP A 463 -19.47 45.81 -38.09
N TYR A 464 -19.37 45.09 -36.98
CA TYR A 464 -20.35 45.11 -35.89
C TYR A 464 -19.67 45.36 -34.53
N LYS A 465 -20.46 45.86 -33.58
CA LYS A 465 -20.03 46.13 -32.20
C LYS A 465 -21.15 45.87 -31.20
N PHE A 466 -20.78 45.34 -30.03
CA PHE A 466 -21.56 45.35 -28.81
C PHE A 466 -20.75 46.04 -27.71
N ASP A 467 -21.37 47.00 -27.02
CA ASP A 467 -20.87 47.56 -25.77
C ASP A 467 -21.58 46.86 -24.61
N LEU A 468 -20.81 46.22 -23.72
CA LEU A 468 -21.35 45.47 -22.58
C LEU A 468 -20.78 45.98 -21.25
N THR A 469 -21.58 45.87 -20.19
CA THR A 469 -21.11 45.94 -18.80
C THR A 469 -21.35 44.57 -18.18
N ILE A 470 -20.29 43.84 -17.86
CA ILE A 470 -20.35 42.45 -17.34
C ILE A 470 -19.75 42.37 -15.92
N PRO A 471 -20.15 41.40 -15.08
CA PRO A 471 -19.44 41.10 -13.83
C PRO A 471 -17.94 40.86 -14.03
N CYS A 472 -17.12 41.21 -13.05
CA CYS A 472 -15.68 40.88 -13.02
C CYS A 472 -15.46 39.39 -12.73
N GLN A 473 -15.90 38.52 -13.64
CA GLN A 473 -15.79 37.06 -13.62
C GLN A 473 -15.68 36.54 -15.07
N ASN A 474 -15.07 35.36 -15.28
CA ASN A 474 -15.04 34.76 -16.62
C ASN A 474 -16.46 34.38 -17.06
N ILE A 475 -16.91 34.84 -18.22
CA ILE A 475 -18.25 34.54 -18.77
C ILE A 475 -18.13 34.10 -20.23
N THR A 476 -18.78 32.98 -20.56
CA THR A 476 -18.93 32.52 -21.95
C THR A 476 -20.21 33.08 -22.56
N TYR A 477 -20.08 33.75 -23.70
CA TYR A 477 -21.19 34.12 -24.57
C TYR A 477 -21.09 33.39 -25.91
N ILE A 478 -22.20 33.30 -26.62
CA ILE A 478 -22.27 32.85 -28.02
C ILE A 478 -22.59 34.06 -28.87
N ILE A 479 -21.77 34.33 -29.89
CA ILE A 479 -22.10 35.27 -30.96
C ILE A 479 -22.63 34.44 -32.13
N ASN A 480 -23.78 34.82 -32.70
CA ASN A 480 -24.44 34.11 -33.79
C ASN A 480 -24.87 35.08 -34.90
N VAL A 481 -24.47 34.78 -36.14
CA VAL A 481 -24.93 35.46 -37.36
C VAL A 481 -26.31 34.91 -37.75
N ASN A 482 -27.32 35.77 -37.78
CA ASN A 482 -28.67 35.38 -38.17
C ASN A 482 -28.73 35.09 -39.67
N LYS A 483 -28.71 33.80 -40.04
CA LYS A 483 -28.74 33.33 -41.43
C LYS A 483 -29.89 33.88 -42.27
N ALA A 484 -31.03 34.24 -41.67
CA ALA A 484 -32.16 34.84 -42.37
C ALA A 484 -31.91 36.29 -42.84
N THR A 485 -30.80 36.90 -42.44
CA THR A 485 -30.39 38.27 -42.82
C THR A 485 -29.17 38.31 -43.75
N LEU A 486 -28.65 37.14 -44.14
CA LEU A 486 -27.60 37.03 -45.14
C LEU A 486 -28.17 37.26 -46.56
N PRO A 487 -27.34 37.69 -47.54
CA PRO A 487 -27.75 37.78 -48.93
C PRO A 487 -28.30 36.45 -49.48
N GLN A 488 -29.27 36.51 -50.39
CA GLN A 488 -29.97 35.33 -50.90
C GLN A 488 -28.99 34.32 -51.52
N GLY A 489 -29.03 33.07 -51.04
CA GLY A 489 -28.13 31.99 -51.47
C GLY A 489 -26.75 31.97 -50.80
N ALA A 490 -26.45 32.92 -49.90
CA ALA A 490 -25.22 32.91 -49.11
C ALA A 490 -25.22 31.79 -48.06
N SER A 491 -24.03 31.31 -47.70
CA SER A 491 -23.84 30.27 -46.69
C SER A 491 -22.81 30.69 -45.63
N ALA A 492 -23.17 30.54 -44.36
CA ALA A 492 -22.26 30.66 -43.23
C ALA A 492 -21.97 29.24 -42.68
N PRO A 493 -20.77 28.68 -42.91
CA PRO A 493 -20.39 27.35 -42.42
C PRO A 493 -20.34 27.30 -40.89
N SER A 494 -19.72 28.33 -40.30
CA SER A 494 -19.62 28.55 -38.84
C SER A 494 -20.44 29.77 -38.46
N PRO A 495 -21.78 29.67 -38.33
CA PRO A 495 -22.64 30.82 -38.05
C PRO A 495 -22.52 31.34 -36.62
N SER A 496 -21.96 30.54 -35.71
CA SER A 496 -21.90 30.83 -34.28
C SER A 496 -20.51 30.54 -33.71
N VAL A 497 -20.00 31.43 -32.87
CA VAL A 497 -18.72 31.31 -32.18
C VAL A 497 -18.93 31.50 -30.67
N ASN A 498 -18.38 30.59 -29.87
CA ASN A 498 -18.31 30.73 -28.42
C ASN A 498 -17.13 31.66 -28.08
N ILE A 499 -17.39 32.77 -27.40
CA ILE A 499 -16.36 33.64 -26.85
C ILE A 499 -16.31 33.49 -25.33
N ASN A 500 -15.11 33.21 -24.81
CA ASN A 500 -14.83 33.28 -23.38
C ASN A 500 -14.26 34.65 -23.08
N ILE A 501 -15.01 35.49 -22.36
CA ILE A 501 -14.51 36.78 -21.89
C ILE A 501 -13.86 36.57 -20.53
N ASN A 502 -12.55 36.75 -20.47
CA ASN A 502 -11.75 36.70 -19.25
C ASN A 502 -11.61 38.09 -18.64
N GLN A 503 -11.33 38.15 -17.34
CA GLN A 503 -11.39 39.38 -16.51
C GLN A 503 -10.32 40.45 -16.82
N SER A 504 -9.51 40.24 -17.87
CA SER A 504 -8.50 41.15 -18.41
C SER A 504 -8.83 41.69 -19.81
N GLN A 505 -9.89 41.19 -20.47
CA GLN A 505 -10.23 41.55 -21.84
C GLN A 505 -11.24 42.70 -21.90
N THR A 506 -10.78 43.90 -22.30
CA THR A 506 -11.65 45.07 -22.56
C THR A 506 -12.15 45.13 -24.01
N VAL A 507 -11.50 44.42 -24.93
CA VAL A 507 -11.90 44.29 -26.34
C VAL A 507 -11.78 42.83 -26.78
N VAL A 508 -12.77 42.33 -27.51
CA VAL A 508 -12.78 40.97 -28.09
C VAL A 508 -13.17 41.09 -29.57
N ASN A 509 -12.31 40.61 -30.48
CA ASN A 509 -12.59 40.61 -31.92
C ASN A 509 -13.06 39.22 -32.39
N THR A 510 -14.14 39.14 -33.16
CA THR A 510 -14.71 37.86 -33.65
C THR A 510 -15.28 38.02 -35.06
N PRO A 511 -14.45 37.81 -36.11
CA PRO A 511 -14.89 37.90 -37.50
C PRO A 511 -15.67 36.64 -37.94
N PHE A 512 -16.51 36.78 -38.97
CA PHE A 512 -17.33 35.72 -39.54
C PHE A 512 -17.18 35.67 -41.07
N GLY A 513 -16.59 34.58 -41.56
CA GLY A 513 -16.56 34.27 -42.98
C GLY A 513 -17.90 33.74 -43.47
N VAL A 514 -18.46 34.37 -44.51
CA VAL A 514 -19.69 33.97 -45.20
C VAL A 514 -19.38 33.80 -46.67
N ARG A 515 -19.72 32.66 -47.25
CA ARG A 515 -19.52 32.39 -48.68
C ARG A 515 -20.75 32.81 -49.47
N LEU A 516 -20.63 33.86 -50.29
CA LEU A 516 -21.65 34.25 -51.26
C LEU A 516 -21.71 33.26 -52.44
N PRO A 517 -22.88 33.10 -53.10
CA PRO A 517 -22.99 32.31 -54.32
C PRO A 517 -22.31 33.02 -55.50
N PRO A 518 -21.85 32.28 -56.53
CA PRO A 518 -21.34 32.88 -57.76
C PRO A 518 -22.38 33.81 -58.40
N GLN A 519 -21.97 35.03 -58.76
CA GLN A 519 -22.83 36.00 -59.44
C GLN A 519 -22.95 35.61 -60.93
N GLU A 520 -24.09 35.06 -61.34
CA GLU A 520 -24.40 34.96 -62.77
C GLU A 520 -24.69 36.34 -63.36
N ILE A 521 -23.99 36.68 -64.44
CA ILE A 521 -24.15 37.95 -65.16
C ILE A 521 -25.25 37.78 -66.20
N ASN A 522 -26.40 38.46 -66.04
CA ASN A 522 -27.29 38.69 -67.18
C ASN A 522 -28.16 39.95 -67.11
N LYS A 523 -28.78 40.28 -68.24
CA LYS A 523 -29.30 41.62 -68.60
C LYS A 523 -30.84 41.74 -68.51
N ASN A 524 -31.32 42.99 -68.55
CA ASN A 524 -32.66 43.46 -68.97
C ASN A 524 -33.87 43.35 -67.99
N VAL A 525 -34.03 44.40 -67.18
CA VAL A 525 -35.22 45.31 -67.02
C VAL A 525 -36.30 45.22 -68.15
N PRO A 526 -37.66 45.44 -67.98
CA PRO A 526 -38.42 46.15 -66.90
C PRO A 526 -39.85 45.61 -66.46
N VAL A 527 -40.52 46.39 -65.58
CA VAL A 527 -41.98 46.60 -65.27
C VAL A 527 -42.85 45.60 -64.48
N SER A 528 -43.64 46.18 -63.54
CA SER A 528 -44.93 45.75 -62.95
C SER A 528 -44.92 44.62 -61.90
N GLY A 529 -45.85 44.58 -60.92
CA GLY A 529 -46.85 45.59 -60.54
C GLY A 529 -47.84 45.10 -59.46
N ALA A 530 -48.25 46.01 -58.57
CA ALA A 530 -49.42 45.97 -57.66
C ALA A 530 -49.92 44.64 -57.02
N SER A 531 -49.68 44.52 -55.70
CA SER A 531 -50.66 44.19 -54.64
C SER A 531 -51.68 43.04 -54.79
N CYS A 532 -51.55 42.04 -53.91
CA CYS A 532 -52.65 41.29 -53.27
C CYS A 532 -52.11 40.57 -52.01
N ASP A 533 -52.91 40.02 -51.10
CA ASP A 533 -54.01 40.60 -50.31
C ASP A 533 -54.23 39.67 -49.08
N LYS A 534 -55.18 39.96 -48.20
CA LYS A 534 -55.37 39.24 -46.93
C LYS A 534 -55.98 37.84 -47.06
N CYS A 535 -55.36 36.92 -46.34
CA CYS A 535 -55.96 35.87 -45.50
C CYS A 535 -57.21 35.12 -46.00
N LYS A 536 -57.06 33.79 -46.18
CA LYS A 536 -57.99 32.83 -45.55
C LYS A 536 -57.22 31.69 -44.88
N ALA A 537 -57.46 31.53 -43.59
CA ALA A 537 -57.18 30.31 -42.83
C ALA A 537 -58.51 29.72 -42.36
N GLN A 538 -58.58 28.41 -42.17
CA GLN A 538 -59.65 27.74 -41.43
C GLN A 538 -59.06 26.70 -40.46
N PRO A 539 -59.77 26.36 -39.36
CA PRO A 539 -59.16 25.82 -38.14
C PRO A 539 -59.66 24.40 -37.82
N TYR A 540 -59.36 23.87 -36.62
CA TYR A 540 -60.35 23.41 -35.60
C TYR A 540 -59.65 23.00 -34.26
N PRO A 541 -60.34 22.63 -33.14
CA PRO A 541 -60.06 23.29 -31.85
C PRO A 541 -59.75 22.34 -30.66
N ALA A 542 -59.88 22.84 -29.42
CA ALA A 542 -59.86 22.07 -28.17
C ALA A 542 -61.14 22.25 -27.32
N ILE A 543 -61.64 21.16 -26.70
CA ILE A 543 -62.80 20.99 -25.78
C ILE A 543 -62.51 19.73 -24.93
N SER A 544 -62.84 19.50 -23.64
CA SER A 544 -63.65 20.13 -22.55
C SER A 544 -62.86 20.03 -21.21
N THR A 545 -63.16 20.57 -20.01
CA THR A 545 -64.30 21.23 -19.31
C THR A 545 -65.39 20.37 -18.63
N GLY A 546 -65.11 19.89 -17.41
CA GLY A 546 -66.07 19.34 -16.40
C GLY A 546 -65.44 18.26 -15.49
N GLY A 547 -65.86 18.02 -14.23
CA GLY A 547 -66.71 18.82 -13.34
C GLY A 547 -67.43 18.06 -12.21
N GLY A 548 -67.00 18.20 -10.93
CA GLY A 548 -67.83 18.10 -9.71
C GLY A 548 -68.15 16.74 -9.05
N GLY A 549 -68.49 16.79 -7.74
CA GLY A 549 -69.49 15.92 -7.09
C GLY A 549 -69.00 14.69 -6.29
N GLY A 550 -68.97 14.76 -4.95
CA GLY A 550 -68.59 13.65 -4.06
C GLY A 550 -69.71 12.69 -3.60
N GLY A 551 -69.39 11.83 -2.62
CA GLY A 551 -70.37 11.16 -1.75
C GLY A 551 -70.20 9.64 -1.53
N THR A 552 -70.41 9.21 -0.28
CA THR A 552 -70.92 7.87 0.18
C THR A 552 -70.29 6.58 -0.40
N THR A 553 -69.39 5.89 0.30
CA THR A 553 -69.60 4.92 1.42
C THR A 553 -70.21 3.55 1.07
N THR A 554 -69.41 2.48 1.23
CA THR A 554 -69.84 1.11 1.60
C THR A 554 -68.77 0.48 2.50
N SER A 555 -69.13 -0.51 3.34
CA SER A 555 -68.28 -1.01 4.43
C SER A 555 -68.42 -2.52 4.71
N THR A 556 -67.29 -3.18 4.96
CA THR A 556 -67.13 -4.50 5.62
C THR A 556 -65.67 -4.58 6.16
N GLY A 557 -65.34 -5.17 7.32
CA GLY A 557 -66.17 -5.57 8.45
C GLY A 557 -65.42 -6.44 9.49
N GLN A 558 -64.95 -5.84 10.60
CA GLN A 558 -64.42 -6.47 11.86
C GLN A 558 -63.10 -7.29 11.74
N GLN A 559 -62.00 -6.98 12.47
CA GLN A 559 -61.68 -7.14 13.92
C GLN A 559 -61.26 -8.58 14.34
N PRO A 560 -60.41 -8.79 15.39
CA PRO A 560 -60.04 -7.85 16.46
C PRO A 560 -58.54 -7.71 16.86
N THR A 561 -58.27 -6.59 17.56
CA THR A 561 -57.27 -6.37 18.65
C THR A 561 -55.76 -6.60 18.44
N GLY A 562 -55.05 -5.47 18.32
CA GLY A 562 -53.72 -5.25 18.88
C GLY A 562 -53.54 -3.74 19.13
N THR A 563 -53.39 -3.31 20.38
CA THR A 563 -53.40 -1.87 20.73
C THR A 563 -51.98 -1.29 20.79
N THR A 564 -51.71 -0.28 19.95
CA THR A 564 -50.53 0.58 20.06
C THR A 564 -50.95 2.00 20.41
N GLU A 565 -50.37 2.57 21.47
CA GLU A 565 -50.37 4.02 21.67
C GLU A 565 -49.58 4.72 20.55
N PRO A 566 -49.86 6.00 20.25
CA PRO A 566 -48.98 6.80 19.41
C PRO A 566 -47.61 6.93 20.10
N GLN A 567 -46.58 6.31 19.51
CA GLN A 567 -45.19 6.42 19.96
C GLN A 567 -44.78 7.88 20.08
N LYS A 568 -44.10 8.23 21.17
CA LYS A 568 -43.64 9.61 21.41
C LYS A 568 -42.36 9.89 20.63
N GLU A 569 -42.11 11.15 20.31
CA GLU A 569 -40.93 11.58 19.56
C GLU A 569 -39.90 12.21 20.52
N LEU A 570 -38.63 11.86 20.30
CA LEU A 570 -37.48 12.44 21.00
C LEU A 570 -36.90 13.63 20.21
N GLU A 571 -36.14 14.48 20.89
CA GLU A 571 -35.22 15.45 20.30
C GLU A 571 -33.83 15.35 20.95
N ILE A 572 -32.77 15.53 20.15
CA ILE A 572 -31.37 15.63 20.63
C ILE A 572 -30.93 17.10 20.54
N THR A 573 -30.53 17.68 21.67
CA THR A 573 -29.95 19.02 21.76
C THR A 573 -28.53 18.96 22.32
N ILE A 574 -27.60 19.77 21.80
CA ILE A 574 -26.23 19.86 22.32
C ILE A 574 -26.05 21.22 22.99
N LEU A 575 -25.58 21.19 24.24
CA LEU A 575 -25.36 22.38 25.06
C LEU A 575 -23.86 22.65 25.13
N GLY A 576 -23.41 23.68 24.39
CA GLY A 576 -22.00 24.07 24.33
C GLY A 576 -21.50 24.29 22.90
N LYS A 577 -20.17 24.27 22.72
CA LYS A 577 -19.51 24.35 21.41
C LYS A 577 -18.99 22.97 21.02
N THR A 578 -19.46 22.43 19.90
CA THR A 578 -18.96 21.18 19.30
C THR A 578 -17.51 21.36 18.81
N LYS A 579 -16.55 21.24 19.71
CA LYS A 579 -15.10 21.29 19.43
C LYS A 579 -14.45 19.95 19.74
N ALA A 580 -13.54 19.51 18.88
CA ALA A 580 -12.74 18.31 19.11
C ALA A 580 -11.88 18.42 20.38
N ASN A 581 -11.69 17.31 21.08
CA ASN A 581 -11.07 17.19 22.40
C ASN A 581 -11.68 18.10 23.49
N LYS A 582 -12.92 18.59 23.31
CA LYS A 582 -13.69 19.31 24.33
C LYS A 582 -14.93 18.53 24.73
N GLU A 583 -15.30 18.64 26.01
CA GLU A 583 -16.54 18.09 26.54
C GLU A 583 -17.74 19.01 26.20
N SER A 584 -18.90 18.42 26.00
CA SER A 584 -20.19 19.10 25.84
C SER A 584 -21.29 18.24 26.45
N GLU A 585 -22.35 18.88 26.96
CA GLU A 585 -23.53 18.15 27.38
C GLU A 585 -24.42 17.86 26.16
N ILE A 586 -25.00 16.67 26.11
CA ILE A 586 -26.01 16.27 25.14
C ILE A 586 -27.28 15.98 25.94
N LEU A 587 -28.35 16.70 25.61
CA LEU A 587 -29.67 16.63 26.23
C LEU A 587 -30.64 15.90 25.30
N VAL A 588 -31.35 14.92 25.83
CA VAL A 588 -32.47 14.23 25.16
C VAL A 588 -33.78 14.65 25.82
N THR A 589 -34.71 15.17 25.01
CA THR A 589 -36.05 15.59 25.44
C THR A 589 -37.13 14.88 24.65
N ASP A 590 -38.39 14.94 25.10
CA ASP A 590 -39.54 14.77 24.22
C ASP A 590 -39.72 16.01 23.33
N LYS A 591 -40.61 15.91 22.33
CA LYS A 591 -40.99 17.04 21.46
C LYS A 591 -41.66 18.25 22.14
N ASN A 592 -41.88 18.20 23.45
CA ASN A 592 -42.39 19.32 24.25
C ASN A 592 -41.27 19.97 25.10
N GLY A 593 -40.03 19.47 25.01
CA GLY A 593 -38.88 19.94 25.78
C GLY A 593 -38.72 19.29 27.16
N ASN A 594 -39.49 18.26 27.51
CA ASN A 594 -39.34 17.54 28.79
C ASN A 594 -38.14 16.59 28.72
N PRO A 595 -37.21 16.58 29.69
CA PRO A 595 -36.05 15.69 29.66
C PRO A 595 -36.43 14.20 29.80
N VAL A 596 -35.79 13.33 29.01
CA VAL A 596 -36.05 11.88 29.01
C VAL A 596 -34.85 11.13 29.60
N ALA A 597 -34.98 10.74 30.87
CA ALA A 597 -33.97 9.98 31.62
C ALA A 597 -33.88 8.51 31.17
N ASN A 598 -32.70 7.89 31.37
CA ASN A 598 -32.35 6.53 30.94
C ASN A 598 -32.51 6.26 29.43
N SER A 599 -32.50 7.31 28.59
CA SER A 599 -32.42 7.17 27.14
C SER A 599 -31.06 6.60 26.76
N GLU A 600 -31.01 5.54 25.96
CA GLU A 600 -29.76 5.06 25.37
C GLU A 600 -29.34 6.01 24.25
N VAL A 601 -28.14 6.57 24.37
CA VAL A 601 -27.52 7.48 23.39
C VAL A 601 -26.27 6.81 22.84
N VAL A 602 -26.18 6.68 21.52
CA VAL A 602 -25.06 6.02 20.84
C VAL A 602 -24.26 7.03 20.03
N ILE A 603 -22.95 7.10 20.26
CA ILE A 603 -22.04 8.07 19.65
C ILE A 603 -20.79 7.35 19.18
N GLY A 604 -20.56 7.28 17.87
CA GLY A 604 -19.38 6.60 17.30
C GLY A 604 -19.27 5.12 17.70
N GLY A 605 -20.39 4.47 18.00
CA GLY A 605 -20.46 3.08 18.50
C GLY A 605 -20.39 2.93 20.03
N GLU A 606 -20.00 3.96 20.78
CA GLU A 606 -20.05 3.94 22.25
C GLU A 606 -21.46 4.25 22.76
N LYS A 607 -21.94 3.47 23.75
CA LYS A 607 -23.27 3.64 24.36
C LYS A 607 -23.18 4.40 25.69
N PHE A 608 -24.10 5.34 25.88
CA PHE A 608 -24.29 6.14 27.09
C PHE A 608 -25.78 6.12 27.48
N TYR A 609 -26.09 6.46 28.74
CA TYR A 609 -27.47 6.57 29.21
C TYR A 609 -27.70 7.93 29.88
N THR A 610 -28.81 8.59 29.57
CA THR A 610 -29.12 9.91 30.13
C THR A 610 -29.45 9.87 31.62
N ASP A 611 -28.99 10.87 32.36
CA ASP A 611 -29.30 11.08 33.77
C ASP A 611 -30.76 11.52 34.02
N ALA A 612 -31.11 11.76 35.28
CA ALA A 612 -32.44 12.24 35.68
C ALA A 612 -32.83 13.62 35.10
N SER A 613 -31.87 14.37 34.52
CA SER A 613 -32.08 15.63 33.79
C SER A 613 -32.10 15.46 32.27
N GLY A 614 -32.09 14.22 31.77
CA GLY A 614 -32.06 13.90 30.35
C GLY A 614 -30.69 14.11 29.69
N LYS A 615 -29.61 14.25 30.47
CA LYS A 615 -28.29 14.62 29.96
C LYS A 615 -27.26 13.48 29.98
N ILE A 616 -26.28 13.59 29.07
CA ILE A 616 -24.96 12.97 29.19
C ILE A 616 -23.87 14.03 28.94
N THR A 617 -22.65 13.80 29.42
CA THR A 617 -21.46 14.57 29.01
C THR A 617 -20.61 13.71 28.08
N TYR A 618 -20.28 14.23 26.90
CA TYR A 618 -19.44 13.54 25.91
C TYR A 618 -18.27 14.40 25.46
N LYS A 619 -17.11 13.77 25.21
CA LYS A 619 -15.89 14.41 24.72
C LYS A 619 -15.62 13.99 23.29
N PHE A 620 -15.84 14.89 22.34
CA PHE A 620 -15.66 14.58 20.92
C PHE A 620 -14.18 14.31 20.61
N LYS A 621 -13.81 13.04 20.41
CA LYS A 621 -12.40 12.63 20.24
C LYS A 621 -11.76 13.23 18.98
N ASN A 622 -12.52 13.34 17.89
CA ASN A 622 -12.06 13.85 16.59
C ASN A 622 -12.94 15.00 16.08
N ALA A 623 -12.39 15.83 15.19
CA ALA A 623 -13.15 16.78 14.37
C ALA A 623 -13.70 16.08 13.11
N GLY A 624 -14.82 16.57 12.58
CA GLY A 624 -15.51 15.99 11.41
C GLY A 624 -17.02 15.88 11.60
N GLU A 625 -17.70 15.24 10.64
CA GLU A 625 -19.12 14.90 10.78
C GLU A 625 -19.30 13.66 11.68
N LEU A 626 -20.33 13.67 12.51
CA LEU A 626 -20.61 12.63 13.50
C LEU A 626 -22.12 12.51 13.72
N GLU A 627 -22.64 11.29 13.61
CA GLU A 627 -24.04 11.00 13.91
C GLU A 627 -24.21 10.54 15.36
N ILE A 628 -25.23 11.09 16.03
CA ILE A 628 -25.66 10.74 17.39
C ILE A 628 -27.03 10.09 17.29
N PHE A 629 -27.20 8.90 17.85
CA PHE A 629 -28.49 8.21 17.94
C PHE A 629 -29.05 8.32 19.36
N ALA A 630 -30.36 8.41 19.52
CA ALA A 630 -31.04 8.34 20.82
C ALA A 630 -32.28 7.44 20.76
N SER A 631 -32.51 6.64 21.80
CA SER A 631 -33.68 5.77 21.93
C SER A 631 -34.13 5.63 23.39
N ALA A 632 -35.44 5.49 23.61
CA ALA A 632 -36.03 5.32 24.94
C ALA A 632 -37.30 4.45 24.86
N GLN A 633 -37.64 3.76 25.95
CA GLN A 633 -38.83 2.90 25.97
C GLN A 633 -40.12 3.73 25.83
N GLY A 634 -40.95 3.40 24.83
CA GLY A 634 -42.18 4.15 24.50
C GLY A 634 -41.98 5.38 23.62
N TYR A 635 -40.78 5.53 23.04
CA TYR A 635 -40.45 6.58 22.08
C TYR A 635 -39.87 5.99 20.79
N ASN A 636 -40.08 6.69 19.68
CA ASN A 636 -39.36 6.45 18.43
C ASN A 636 -37.89 6.83 18.60
N SER A 637 -36.98 5.96 18.14
CA SER A 637 -35.55 6.27 18.04
C SER A 637 -35.28 7.32 16.97
N ILE A 638 -34.35 8.24 17.23
CA ILE A 638 -33.93 9.28 16.30
C ILE A 638 -32.42 9.29 16.10
N SER A 639 -31.95 9.92 15.02
CA SER A 639 -30.55 10.27 14.83
C SER A 639 -30.38 11.76 14.54
N LYS A 640 -29.16 12.27 14.74
CA LYS A 640 -28.78 13.66 14.45
C LYS A 640 -27.32 13.73 14.03
N SER A 641 -27.08 14.07 12.77
CA SER A 641 -25.73 14.47 12.32
C SER A 641 -25.34 15.84 12.89
N ILE A 642 -24.08 15.97 13.29
CA ILE A 642 -23.44 17.20 13.71
C ILE A 642 -22.05 17.34 13.09
N ASN A 643 -21.56 18.57 12.97
CA ASN A 643 -20.19 18.84 12.59
C ASN A 643 -19.38 19.29 13.83
N VAL A 644 -18.35 18.52 14.18
CA VAL A 644 -17.41 18.81 15.26
C VAL A 644 -16.26 19.66 14.71
N SER A 645 -16.23 20.92 15.11
CA SER A 645 -15.21 21.88 14.70
C SER A 645 -13.82 21.59 15.30
N LYS A 646 -12.77 22.00 14.59
CA LYS A 646 -11.39 21.95 15.11
C LYS A 646 -11.16 22.98 16.22
N ARG A 647 -10.19 22.74 17.11
CA ARG A 647 -9.68 23.74 18.07
C ARG A 647 -8.86 24.80 17.34
N ASN A 648 -8.73 25.99 17.92
CA ASN A 648 -7.93 27.07 17.33
C ASN A 648 -6.54 27.10 17.98
N LEU A 649 -5.52 27.41 17.18
CA LEU A 649 -4.21 27.80 17.66
C LEU A 649 -4.16 29.32 17.91
N ASN A 650 -3.17 29.77 18.67
CA ASN A 650 -2.72 31.17 18.70
C ASN A 650 -1.19 31.25 18.76
N VAL A 651 -0.63 32.38 18.31
CA VAL A 651 0.81 32.71 18.40
C VAL A 651 0.99 33.90 19.34
N THR A 652 1.90 33.80 20.30
CA THR A 652 2.25 34.89 21.22
C THR A 652 3.74 35.19 21.11
N VAL A 653 4.11 36.45 20.86
CA VAL A 653 5.52 36.89 20.91
C VAL A 653 5.96 37.00 22.37
N ILE A 654 7.13 36.47 22.71
CA ILE A 654 7.76 36.63 24.03
C ILE A 654 8.73 37.80 23.94
N GLY A 655 8.52 38.82 24.79
CA GLY A 655 9.37 40.02 24.79
C GLY A 655 9.11 40.94 23.58
N LYS A 656 10.18 41.31 22.87
CA LYS A 656 10.14 42.12 21.64
C LYS A 656 10.71 41.31 20.48
N MET A 657 10.09 41.42 19.30
CA MET A 657 10.67 40.92 18.05
C MET A 657 11.63 41.96 17.47
N CYS A 658 12.88 41.56 17.25
CA CYS A 658 14.00 42.43 16.91
C CYS A 658 14.71 41.98 15.63
N LEU A 659 15.06 42.94 14.77
CA LEU A 659 15.77 42.67 13.52
C LEU A 659 17.23 42.26 13.73
N ASN A 660 17.63 41.20 13.05
CA ASN A 660 18.94 40.54 13.09
C ASN A 660 19.36 40.09 14.50
N ASP A 661 18.39 39.99 15.41
CA ASP A 661 18.53 39.50 16.79
C ASP A 661 17.53 38.36 17.03
N MET A 662 17.72 37.58 18.10
CA MET A 662 16.88 36.43 18.37
C MET A 662 15.57 36.81 19.03
N SER A 663 14.49 36.31 18.46
CA SER A 663 13.11 36.53 18.87
C SER A 663 12.48 35.20 19.24
N GLU A 664 11.61 35.20 20.26
CA GLU A 664 10.90 33.98 20.69
C GLU A 664 9.39 34.11 20.47
N ILE A 665 8.77 33.03 19.99
CA ILE A 665 7.32 32.91 19.85
C ILE A 665 6.83 31.65 20.54
N LYS A 666 5.64 31.72 21.16
CA LYS A 666 4.96 30.59 21.78
C LYS A 666 3.72 30.22 20.97
N ILE A 667 3.58 28.95 20.64
CA ILE A 667 2.37 28.38 20.05
C ILE A 667 1.52 27.79 21.17
N VAL A 668 0.26 28.22 21.23
CA VAL A 668 -0.68 27.82 22.29
C VAL A 668 -2.01 27.36 21.71
N ASP A 669 -2.71 26.55 22.50
CA ASP A 669 -4.15 26.35 22.32
C ASP A 669 -4.89 27.67 22.62
N ALA A 670 -5.80 28.10 21.75
CA ALA A 670 -6.50 29.37 21.90
C ALA A 670 -7.68 29.34 22.89
N ASP A 671 -8.11 28.15 23.36
CA ASP A 671 -9.15 27.99 24.37
C ASP A 671 -8.57 27.81 25.80
N THR A 672 -7.34 27.29 25.96
CA THR A 672 -6.68 27.06 27.28
C THR A 672 -5.36 27.82 27.50
N ASN A 673 -4.76 28.42 26.46
CA ASN A 673 -3.46 29.12 26.50
C ASN A 673 -2.25 28.23 26.88
N GLU A 674 -2.42 26.91 26.86
CA GLU A 674 -1.39 25.90 27.10
C GLU A 674 -0.42 25.80 25.92
N GLY A 675 0.88 25.62 26.20
CA GLY A 675 1.90 25.51 25.16
C GLY A 675 1.90 24.16 24.47
N LEU A 676 1.94 24.14 23.13
CA LEU A 676 1.81 22.91 22.34
C LEU A 676 3.18 22.45 21.85
N SER A 677 3.68 21.35 22.42
CA SER A 677 5.04 20.81 22.19
C SER A 677 5.13 19.80 21.04
N GLY A 678 6.14 19.96 20.18
CA GLY A 678 6.32 19.13 19.00
C GLY A 678 5.35 19.45 17.87
N ILE A 679 4.89 20.71 17.75
CA ILE A 679 4.13 21.18 16.58
C ILE A 679 5.08 21.83 15.57
N ASN A 680 4.90 21.53 14.29
CA ASN A 680 5.72 22.07 13.21
C ASN A 680 5.22 23.45 12.79
N VAL A 681 6.14 24.39 12.66
CA VAL A 681 5.88 25.79 12.36
C VAL A 681 6.86 26.25 11.28
N THR A 682 6.34 26.80 10.20
CA THR A 682 7.14 27.42 9.14
C THR A 682 7.19 28.92 9.37
N ILE A 683 8.38 29.52 9.51
CA ILE A 683 8.58 30.97 9.62
C ILE A 683 9.40 31.42 8.41
N ASN A 684 8.84 32.27 7.56
CA ASN A 684 9.47 32.74 6.32
C ASN A 684 9.99 31.61 5.39
N GLY A 685 9.33 30.46 5.37
CA GLY A 685 9.76 29.28 4.61
C GLY A 685 10.78 28.37 5.32
N VAL A 686 11.27 28.74 6.50
CA VAL A 686 12.15 27.90 7.34
C VAL A 686 11.32 27.14 8.37
N ASN A 687 11.55 25.82 8.50
CA ASN A 687 10.80 24.97 9.41
C ASN A 687 11.44 24.88 10.80
N TYR A 688 10.59 25.01 11.82
CA TYR A 688 10.90 24.89 13.24
C TYR A 688 9.93 23.90 13.89
N THR A 689 10.31 23.37 15.06
CA THR A 689 9.46 22.53 15.91
C THR A 689 9.47 23.12 17.32
N THR A 690 8.32 23.18 18.00
CA THR A 690 8.24 23.76 19.35
C THR A 690 8.89 22.90 20.44
N ASP A 691 9.50 23.57 21.42
CA ASP A 691 10.07 22.96 22.62
C ASP A 691 8.99 22.34 23.55
N SER A 692 9.40 21.83 24.72
CA SER A 692 8.49 21.26 25.74
C SER A 692 7.46 22.24 26.31
N LYS A 693 7.66 23.55 26.12
CA LYS A 693 6.81 24.65 26.59
C LYS A 693 5.99 25.30 25.46
N GLY A 694 6.12 24.80 24.22
CA GLY A 694 5.46 25.36 23.04
C GLY A 694 6.21 26.53 22.39
N ILE A 695 7.49 26.73 22.70
CA ILE A 695 8.29 27.90 22.27
C ILE A 695 9.18 27.56 21.06
N ILE A 696 9.40 28.54 20.19
CA ILE A 696 10.40 28.57 19.12
C ILE A 696 11.24 29.84 19.25
N SER A 697 12.56 29.71 19.20
CA SER A 697 13.52 30.81 19.19
C SER A 697 14.16 30.90 17.80
N TYR A 698 14.13 32.06 17.16
CA TYR A 698 14.66 32.27 15.80
C TYR A 698 15.19 33.68 15.58
N VAL A 699 16.17 33.86 14.69
CA VAL A 699 16.65 35.19 14.28
C VAL A 699 15.85 35.66 13.08
N SER A 700 15.36 36.90 13.11
CA SER A 700 14.62 37.49 11.99
C SER A 700 15.42 38.59 11.29
N ASN A 701 15.69 38.40 10.00
CA ASN A 701 16.27 39.44 9.14
C ASN A 701 15.17 40.27 8.42
N ASN A 702 13.89 39.99 8.68
CA ASN A 702 12.74 40.55 7.95
C ASN A 702 11.86 41.41 8.86
N LYS A 703 11.45 42.60 8.38
CA LYS A 703 10.51 43.49 9.10
C LYS A 703 9.12 42.88 9.30
N GLU A 704 8.71 41.98 8.40
CA GLU A 704 7.52 41.15 8.52
C GLU A 704 7.92 39.68 8.48
N ASN A 705 7.38 38.88 9.39
CA ASN A 705 7.63 37.46 9.51
C ASN A 705 6.34 36.69 9.33
N PHE A 706 6.24 35.93 8.24
CA PHE A 706 5.08 35.09 7.99
C PHE A 706 5.24 33.77 8.74
N VAL A 707 4.36 33.54 9.71
CA VAL A 707 4.28 32.31 10.52
C VAL A 707 3.12 31.47 10.01
N SER A 708 3.40 30.22 9.65
CA SER A 708 2.42 29.20 9.25
C SER A 708 2.54 27.98 10.16
N ILE A 709 1.41 27.45 10.62
CA ILE A 709 1.37 26.30 11.54
C ILE A 709 0.40 25.27 11.00
N VAL A 710 0.90 24.05 10.86
CA VAL A 710 0.15 22.90 10.35
C VAL A 710 0.06 21.84 11.47
N PRO A 711 -1.13 21.68 12.07
CA PRO A 711 -1.35 20.63 13.07
C PRO A 711 -1.34 19.23 12.43
N VAL A 712 -0.39 18.39 12.86
CA VAL A 712 -0.16 17.03 12.31
C VAL A 712 -0.15 15.97 13.42
N GLY A 713 -0.38 14.70 13.04
CA GLY A 713 -0.44 13.57 13.98
C GLY A 713 -1.43 13.82 15.13
N LYS A 714 -0.94 13.75 16.38
CA LYS A 714 -1.74 14.02 17.60
C LYS A 714 -2.41 15.41 17.63
N TYR A 715 -2.01 16.34 16.75
CA TYR A 715 -2.58 17.69 16.64
C TYR A 715 -3.62 17.87 15.52
N LEU A 716 -3.96 16.85 14.72
CA LEU A 716 -4.92 16.98 13.59
C LEU A 716 -6.28 17.61 13.94
N ASN A 717 -6.69 17.57 15.21
CA ASN A 717 -7.89 18.22 15.75
C ASN A 717 -7.82 19.75 15.89
N TYR A 718 -6.68 20.38 15.56
CA TYR A 718 -6.51 21.83 15.53
C TYR A 718 -6.61 22.36 14.09
N ALA A 719 -7.13 23.58 13.94
CA ALA A 719 -7.10 24.33 12.69
C ALA A 719 -5.68 24.85 12.41
N SER A 720 -5.30 24.87 11.13
CA SER A 720 -4.09 25.56 10.67
C SER A 720 -4.16 27.06 10.95
N LEU A 721 -3.01 27.65 11.26
CA LEU A 721 -2.90 29.08 11.57
C LEU A 721 -1.83 29.73 10.70
N THR A 722 -2.18 30.82 10.02
CA THR A 722 -1.24 31.68 9.29
C THR A 722 -1.36 33.11 9.79
N THR A 723 -0.25 33.77 10.09
CA THR A 723 -0.22 35.14 10.62
C THR A 723 1.09 35.88 10.28
N SER A 724 1.06 37.21 10.28
CA SER A 724 2.26 38.06 10.19
C SER A 724 2.67 38.56 11.58
N LEU A 725 3.97 38.54 11.87
CA LEU A 725 4.56 39.15 13.06
C LEU A 725 5.62 40.19 12.65
N TYR A 726 5.59 41.38 13.24
CA TYR A 726 6.46 42.49 12.83
C TYR A 726 7.68 42.63 13.76
N ALA A 727 8.87 42.74 13.16
CA ALA A 727 10.14 42.93 13.86
C ALA A 727 10.60 44.39 13.76
N SER A 728 11.03 44.97 14.88
CA SER A 728 11.47 46.36 14.95
C SER A 728 13.00 46.49 14.91
N GLU A 729 13.47 47.68 14.54
CA GLU A 729 14.88 48.06 14.68
C GLU A 729 15.18 48.31 16.16
N CYS A 730 15.50 47.24 16.87
CA CYS A 730 15.90 47.29 18.27
C CYS A 730 17.31 47.90 18.38
N ILE A 731 17.38 49.21 18.55
CA ILE A 731 18.59 49.88 19.06
C ILE A 731 18.74 49.45 20.52
N VAL A 732 19.40 48.32 20.75
CA VAL A 732 19.67 47.81 22.10
C VAL A 732 20.82 48.60 22.71
N ALA A 733 20.50 49.81 23.18
CA ALA A 733 21.38 50.57 24.05
C ALA A 733 21.45 49.86 25.42
N CYS A 734 22.39 48.93 25.55
CA CYS A 734 22.67 48.22 26.79
C CYS A 734 23.03 49.23 27.89
N THR A 735 22.17 49.33 28.91
CA THR A 735 22.38 50.23 30.04
C THR A 735 23.60 49.81 30.86
N GLU A 736 23.79 48.49 31.01
CA GLU A 736 24.95 47.85 31.63
C GLU A 736 25.33 46.61 30.79
N TRP A 737 26.53 46.07 31.01
CA TRP A 737 27.05 44.87 30.33
C TRP A 737 27.37 43.78 31.34
N HIS A 738 26.76 42.61 31.19
CA HIS A 738 26.93 41.47 32.08
C HIS A 738 27.86 40.41 31.44
N ASN A 739 28.30 39.40 32.20
CA ASN A 739 29.19 38.36 31.70
C ASN A 739 28.44 37.03 31.48
N LEU A 740 28.53 36.43 30.28
CA LEU A 740 28.14 35.01 30.12
C LEU A 740 29.26 34.08 30.57
N THR A 741 28.91 33.10 31.39
CA THR A 741 29.76 31.95 31.71
C THR A 741 29.21 30.71 31.02
N VAL A 742 30.02 30.07 30.17
CA VAL A 742 29.70 28.75 29.61
C VAL A 742 30.18 27.67 30.58
N ILE A 743 29.23 26.96 31.18
CA ILE A 743 29.49 25.82 32.05
C ILE A 743 29.34 24.55 31.22
N ILE A 744 30.45 23.85 30.97
CA ILE A 744 30.40 22.48 30.45
C ILE A 744 30.41 21.53 31.64
N ASN A 745 29.24 20.98 31.98
CA ASN A 745 29.14 19.89 32.94
C ASN A 745 29.69 18.60 32.30
N THR A 746 30.68 18.02 32.98
CA THR A 746 31.41 16.82 32.55
C THR A 746 31.22 15.64 33.51
N GLU A 747 30.22 15.67 34.40
CA GLU A 747 29.87 14.56 35.29
C GLU A 747 29.66 13.25 34.51
N ARG A 748 28.98 13.32 33.36
CA ARG A 748 28.75 12.18 32.46
C ARG A 748 30.01 11.63 31.80
N CYS A 749 31.12 12.38 31.83
CA CYS A 749 32.39 12.02 31.19
C CYS A 749 33.63 12.28 32.09
N LYS A 750 33.41 12.22 33.41
CA LYS A 750 34.37 12.18 34.53
C LYS A 750 35.37 13.34 34.70
N SER A 751 35.70 14.16 33.70
CA SER A 751 36.33 15.50 33.86
C SER A 751 36.53 16.24 32.53
N LYS A 752 36.86 17.55 32.60
CA LYS A 752 37.20 18.44 31.47
C LYS A 752 38.37 17.98 30.56
N GLU A 753 39.14 16.98 30.98
CA GLU A 753 40.15 16.30 30.16
C GLU A 753 39.99 14.77 30.12
N GLY A 754 38.91 14.24 30.70
CA GLY A 754 38.63 12.81 30.82
C GLY A 754 37.63 12.29 29.79
N CYS A 755 36.88 13.18 29.15
CA CYS A 755 35.81 12.80 28.22
C CYS A 755 36.34 12.13 26.96
N ILE A 756 35.70 11.02 26.59
CA ILE A 756 36.08 10.19 25.45
C ILE A 756 35.16 10.40 24.26
N VAL A 757 35.58 9.94 23.08
CA VAL A 757 34.69 9.82 21.92
C VAL A 757 33.47 8.98 22.28
N GLU A 758 32.32 9.42 21.80
CA GLU A 758 30.95 8.96 22.11
C GLU A 758 30.33 9.41 23.44
N ASP A 759 31.06 10.04 24.35
CA ASP A 759 30.47 10.64 25.56
C ASP A 759 29.53 11.81 25.23
N THR A 760 28.56 12.07 26.11
CA THR A 760 27.69 13.26 26.03
C THR A 760 28.06 14.25 27.12
N ILE A 761 28.35 15.50 26.73
CA ILE A 761 28.49 16.64 27.65
C ILE A 761 27.17 17.39 27.79
N GLU A 762 26.96 17.97 28.97
CA GLU A 762 25.88 18.90 29.24
C GLU A 762 26.45 20.33 29.22
N ILE A 763 25.90 21.20 28.40
CA ILE A 763 26.34 22.59 28.24
C ILE A 763 25.24 23.48 28.78
N SER A 764 25.56 24.27 29.81
CA SER A 764 24.69 25.30 30.38
C SER A 764 25.33 26.67 30.20
N VAL A 765 24.53 27.69 29.90
CA VAL A 765 24.97 29.08 29.88
C VAL A 765 24.33 29.81 31.05
N VAL A 766 25.15 30.53 31.80
CA VAL A 766 24.70 31.34 32.94
C VAL A 766 25.24 32.75 32.90
N ASP A 767 24.62 33.65 33.65
CA ASP A 767 25.15 34.99 33.90
C ASP A 767 26.16 35.03 35.07
N GLU A 768 26.52 36.23 35.50
CA GLU A 768 27.39 36.50 36.65
C GLU A 768 26.75 36.16 38.02
N HIS A 769 25.42 36.10 38.12
CA HIS A 769 24.69 35.59 39.29
C HIS A 769 24.57 34.06 39.32
N LYS A 770 24.93 33.40 38.20
CA LYS A 770 24.80 31.95 37.92
C LYS A 770 23.37 31.49 37.64
N GLU A 771 22.46 32.39 37.27
CA GLU A 771 21.14 32.01 36.75
C GLU A 771 21.26 31.53 35.30
N LEU A 772 20.38 30.61 34.87
CA LEU A 772 20.39 30.05 33.51
C LEU A 772 19.91 31.09 32.48
N VAL A 773 20.73 31.34 31.45
CA VAL A 773 20.50 32.39 30.46
C VAL A 773 20.67 31.86 29.04
N ARG A 774 19.54 31.78 28.31
CA ARG A 774 19.51 31.37 26.88
C ARG A 774 20.45 32.25 26.04
N ALA A 775 21.35 31.64 25.27
CA ALA A 775 22.34 32.33 24.42
C ALA A 775 22.60 31.53 23.13
N ASN A 776 23.15 32.16 22.07
CA ASN A 776 23.61 31.41 20.91
C ASN A 776 24.90 30.68 21.31
N VAL A 777 24.86 29.35 21.32
CA VAL A 777 25.99 28.49 21.63
C VAL A 777 26.52 27.83 20.36
N SER A 778 27.70 28.25 19.94
CA SER A 778 28.41 27.71 18.79
C SER A 778 29.59 26.83 19.23
N ILE A 779 29.61 25.57 18.75
CA ILE A 779 30.67 24.60 19.04
C ILE A 779 31.62 24.50 17.83
N TYR A 780 32.92 24.62 18.11
CA TYR A 780 33.99 24.57 17.13
C TYR A 780 34.94 23.39 17.40
N PHE A 781 35.28 22.66 16.35
CA PHE A 781 36.31 21.62 16.35
C PHE A 781 37.40 22.00 15.35
N ASN A 782 38.67 21.98 15.78
CA ASN A 782 39.82 22.41 14.95
C ASN A 782 39.58 23.77 14.22
N LYS A 783 39.02 24.75 14.95
CA LYS A 783 38.63 26.10 14.49
C LYS A 783 37.45 26.17 13.50
N LYS A 784 36.87 25.05 13.05
CA LYS A 784 35.65 25.03 12.22
C LYS A 784 34.40 24.93 13.11
N LYS A 785 33.37 25.75 12.89
CA LYS A 785 32.06 25.58 13.54
C LYS A 785 31.43 24.28 13.03
N ILE A 786 30.96 23.44 13.94
CA ILE A 786 30.37 22.12 13.65
C ILE A 786 28.97 21.93 14.24
N TYR A 787 28.58 22.75 15.22
CA TYR A 787 27.25 22.76 15.83
C TYR A 787 26.90 24.17 16.28
N GLU A 788 25.63 24.52 16.27
CA GLU A 788 25.08 25.80 16.72
C GLU A 788 23.65 25.57 17.23
N ILE A 789 23.33 26.11 18.39
CA ILE A 789 22.01 26.02 19.03
C ILE A 789 21.74 27.30 19.82
N TYR A 790 20.48 27.62 20.09
CA TYR A 790 20.12 28.61 21.10
C TYR A 790 19.39 27.90 22.24
N ASP A 791 20.03 27.85 23.39
CA ASP A 791 19.47 27.24 24.58
C ASP A 791 20.08 27.86 25.85
N ASP A 792 19.43 27.66 26.99
CA ASP A 792 19.99 27.87 28.31
C ASP A 792 20.75 26.63 28.80
N LYS A 793 20.26 25.43 28.44
CA LYS A 793 20.86 24.16 28.87
C LYS A 793 20.53 22.99 27.93
N PHE A 794 21.56 22.44 27.26
CA PHE A 794 21.41 21.33 26.30
C PHE A 794 22.50 20.26 26.44
N GLU A 795 22.32 19.14 25.74
CA GLU A 795 23.27 18.02 25.68
C GLU A 795 23.91 17.89 24.29
N TYR A 796 25.20 17.54 24.23
CA TYR A 796 25.94 17.37 22.99
C TYR A 796 26.84 16.12 23.03
N LYS A 797 26.66 15.20 22.07
CA LYS A 797 27.50 13.99 21.92
C LYS A 797 28.82 14.33 21.22
N LEU A 798 29.92 13.85 21.79
CA LEU A 798 31.28 14.06 21.30
C LEU A 798 31.62 13.02 20.22
N GLU A 799 31.88 13.47 19.00
CA GLU A 799 32.07 12.56 17.84
C GLU A 799 33.53 12.20 17.53
N LYS A 800 34.52 12.98 17.98
CA LYS A 800 35.92 12.90 17.52
C LYS A 800 36.92 13.24 18.62
N GLU A 801 38.12 12.67 18.57
CA GLU A 801 39.24 13.09 19.44
C GLU A 801 39.72 14.50 19.04
N GLY A 802 40.02 15.34 20.04
CA GLY A 802 40.60 16.67 19.83
C GLY A 802 40.01 17.76 20.72
N LYS A 803 40.35 19.01 20.39
CA LYS A 803 39.94 20.19 21.16
C LYS A 803 38.63 20.77 20.62
N TYR A 804 37.61 20.77 21.47
CA TYR A 804 36.34 21.46 21.24
C TYR A 804 36.34 22.80 21.97
N ILE A 805 35.85 23.85 21.32
CA ILE A 805 35.68 25.19 21.89
C ILE A 805 34.20 25.55 21.79
N VAL A 806 33.61 26.01 22.88
CA VAL A 806 32.18 26.33 22.98
C VAL A 806 32.05 27.81 23.30
N ASN A 807 31.58 28.60 22.34
CA ASN A 807 31.36 30.03 22.50
C ASN A 807 29.87 30.28 22.76
N ALA A 808 29.52 31.16 23.69
CA ALA A 808 28.15 31.64 23.87
C ALA A 808 28.09 33.16 23.69
N SER A 809 27.08 33.65 22.96
CA SER A 809 26.84 35.09 22.76
C SER A 809 25.38 35.48 23.00
N LYS A 810 25.20 36.69 23.55
CA LYS A 810 23.89 37.32 23.80
C LYS A 810 24.04 38.84 23.83
N ASN A 811 23.05 39.57 23.31
CA ASN A 811 23.06 41.03 23.36
C ASN A 811 23.02 41.55 24.81
N CYS A 812 23.82 42.58 25.09
CA CYS A 812 24.14 43.10 26.44
C CYS A 812 24.94 42.18 27.37
N TYR A 813 25.55 41.13 26.83
CA TYR A 813 26.51 40.32 27.56
C TYR A 813 27.85 40.21 26.82
N TYR A 814 28.95 40.16 27.56
CA TYR A 814 30.23 39.72 27.04
C TYR A 814 30.18 38.22 26.72
N ASN A 815 30.71 37.86 25.54
CA ASN A 815 30.67 36.48 25.04
C ASN A 815 31.41 35.51 25.98
N GLY A 816 30.69 34.48 26.43
CA GLY A 816 31.28 33.39 27.20
C GLY A 816 32.07 32.45 26.28
N THR A 817 33.12 31.82 26.81
CA THR A 817 33.86 30.79 26.07
C THR A 817 34.35 29.69 27.01
N ALA A 818 34.00 28.46 26.69
CA ALA A 818 34.54 27.25 27.31
C ALA A 818 35.34 26.42 26.31
N THR A 819 36.00 25.38 26.82
CA THR A 819 36.88 24.51 26.05
C THR A 819 36.92 23.16 26.75
N ILE A 820 36.93 22.09 25.97
CA ILE A 820 37.07 20.71 26.45
C ILE A 820 38.01 19.94 25.53
N ASN A 821 38.83 19.07 26.12
CA ASN A 821 39.77 18.19 25.40
C ASN A 821 39.22 16.77 25.42
N VAL A 822 38.81 16.27 24.26
CA VAL A 822 38.25 14.92 24.06
C VAL A 822 39.36 13.98 23.63
N LYS A 823 39.36 12.74 24.12
CA LYS A 823 40.37 11.70 23.84
C LYS A 823 39.72 10.45 23.22
N GLU A 824 40.48 9.60 22.53
CA GLU A 824 39.97 8.29 22.13
C GLU A 824 39.62 7.39 23.34
N ALA A 825 38.57 6.59 23.17
CA ALA A 825 38.04 5.70 24.20
C ALA A 825 38.99 4.53 24.51
N LYS A 826 39.78 4.66 25.58
CA LYS A 826 40.59 3.54 26.10
C LYS A 826 39.73 2.60 26.94
N PRO A 827 39.70 1.28 26.67
CA PRO A 827 38.79 0.35 27.36
C PRO A 827 39.25 0.01 28.80
N PHE A 828 38.25 -0.27 29.65
CA PHE A 828 38.28 -0.60 31.11
C PHE A 828 38.37 0.62 32.07
N ASP A 829 37.71 0.63 33.24
CA ASP A 829 37.18 -0.47 34.08
C ASP A 829 35.98 -0.03 35.00
N TRP A 830 35.54 -0.90 35.92
CA TRP A 830 34.61 -0.73 37.05
C TRP A 830 33.08 -0.70 36.75
N MET A 831 32.47 -1.88 36.55
CA MET A 831 31.00 -2.06 36.62
C MET A 831 30.50 -3.26 37.50
N PRO A 832 31.10 -3.62 38.66
CA PRO A 832 30.99 -5.01 39.17
C PRO A 832 29.84 -5.25 40.18
N ILE A 833 29.44 -4.23 40.94
CA ILE A 833 28.67 -4.44 42.19
C ILE A 833 27.15 -4.57 41.93
N LEU A 834 26.57 -3.66 41.15
CA LEU A 834 25.12 -3.65 40.86
C LEU A 834 24.72 -4.78 39.89
N LEU A 835 25.63 -5.17 39.00
CA LEU A 835 25.45 -6.33 38.11
C LEU A 835 25.42 -7.67 38.88
N LEU A 836 26.05 -7.76 40.05
CA LEU A 836 26.25 -9.04 40.75
C LEU A 836 24.92 -9.74 41.10
N GLY A 837 23.89 -8.98 41.50
CA GLY A 837 22.57 -9.52 41.81
C GLY A 837 21.81 -10.04 40.59
N LEU A 838 21.85 -9.29 39.47
CA LEU A 838 21.20 -9.70 38.22
C LEU A 838 21.94 -10.88 37.56
N LEU A 839 23.28 -10.87 37.65
CA LEU A 839 24.15 -11.88 37.09
C LEU A 839 23.99 -13.25 37.77
N LEU A 840 23.76 -13.30 39.09
CA LEU A 840 23.49 -14.56 39.81
C LEU A 840 22.26 -15.30 39.26
N LEU A 841 21.18 -14.57 38.99
CA LEU A 841 19.94 -15.13 38.42
C LEU A 841 20.18 -15.70 37.01
N ILE A 842 20.97 -14.99 36.20
CA ILE A 842 21.28 -15.35 34.81
C ILE A 842 22.31 -16.50 34.73
N ILE A 843 23.29 -16.56 35.65
CA ILE A 843 24.29 -17.64 35.72
C ILE A 843 23.62 -18.99 36.02
N LEU A 844 22.61 -19.02 36.90
CA LEU A 844 21.90 -20.25 37.23
C LEU A 844 21.20 -20.86 35.98
N LEU A 845 20.66 -20.02 35.11
CA LEU A 845 20.07 -20.43 33.82
C LEU A 845 21.15 -20.88 32.81
N LEU A 846 22.26 -20.13 32.69
CA LEU A 846 23.27 -20.38 31.66
C LEU A 846 24.22 -21.54 31.95
N LEU A 847 24.40 -21.95 33.22
CA LEU A 847 25.25 -23.08 33.58
C LEU A 847 24.73 -24.42 33.02
N LEU A 848 23.42 -24.54 32.77
CA LEU A 848 22.79 -25.73 32.20
C LEU A 848 23.06 -25.93 30.69
N LEU A 849 23.72 -24.99 30.00
CA LEU A 849 23.77 -24.95 28.52
C LEU A 849 25.17 -24.94 27.88
N ARG A 850 26.27 -24.96 28.65
CA ARG A 850 27.64 -24.90 28.08
C ARG A 850 28.17 -26.26 27.61
N ARG A 851 28.24 -26.47 26.29
CA ARG A 851 28.92 -27.63 25.67
C ARG A 851 30.46 -27.48 25.72
N LYS A 852 31.17 -28.58 25.95
CA LYS A 852 32.65 -28.66 25.94
C LYS A 852 33.22 -28.47 24.52
N LYS A 853 34.50 -28.10 24.43
CA LYS A 853 35.26 -27.94 23.17
C LYS A 853 36.45 -28.90 23.15
N TYR A 854 36.81 -29.37 21.96
CA TYR A 854 37.89 -30.33 21.75
C TYR A 854 38.84 -29.81 20.65
N VAL A 855 40.14 -30.03 20.79
CA VAL A 855 41.16 -29.77 19.74
C VAL A 855 41.86 -31.08 19.45
N ALA A 856 42.02 -31.48 18.19
CA ALA A 856 42.71 -32.71 17.81
C ALA A 856 44.01 -32.43 17.04
N ASP A 857 44.98 -33.35 17.16
CA ASP A 857 46.20 -33.34 16.35
C ASP A 857 46.16 -34.34 15.17
N TYR A 858 47.25 -34.37 14.40
CA TYR A 858 47.35 -35.21 13.22
C TYR A 858 47.22 -36.70 13.55
N GLU A 859 48.01 -37.19 14.49
CA GLU A 859 48.12 -38.62 14.78
C GLU A 859 46.79 -39.20 15.31
N PHE A 860 46.08 -38.45 16.17
CA PHE A 860 44.77 -38.86 16.66
C PHE A 860 43.73 -38.94 15.52
N ILE A 861 43.73 -37.96 14.61
CA ILE A 861 42.80 -37.92 13.46
C ILE A 861 43.14 -39.01 12.43
N LYS A 862 44.41 -39.20 12.13
CA LYS A 862 44.93 -40.24 11.23
C LYS A 862 44.55 -41.63 11.75
N LYS A 863 44.84 -41.94 13.01
CA LYS A 863 44.44 -43.21 13.65
C LYS A 863 42.93 -43.40 13.72
N ALA A 864 42.16 -42.33 13.99
CA ALA A 864 40.69 -42.39 13.97
C ALA A 864 40.12 -42.71 12.58
N TYR A 865 40.80 -42.31 11.51
CA TYR A 865 40.43 -42.65 10.13
C TYR A 865 40.87 -44.07 9.75
N ASP A 866 42.13 -44.43 10.01
CA ASP A 866 42.71 -45.72 9.63
C ASP A 866 42.02 -46.90 10.35
N GLU A 867 41.53 -46.70 11.59
CA GLU A 867 40.68 -47.69 12.29
C GLU A 867 39.19 -47.65 11.88
N GLY A 868 38.79 -46.84 10.90
CA GLY A 868 37.41 -46.73 10.40
C GLY A 868 36.42 -46.03 11.35
N LYS A 869 36.93 -45.20 12.27
CA LYS A 869 36.25 -44.74 13.49
C LYS A 869 35.89 -43.24 13.52
N LEU A 870 36.22 -42.52 12.45
CA LEU A 870 36.18 -41.05 12.40
C LEU A 870 34.77 -40.44 12.59
N GLU A 871 33.71 -41.07 12.07
CA GLU A 871 32.33 -40.54 12.23
C GLU A 871 31.79 -40.65 13.67
N TYR A 872 32.15 -41.70 14.41
CA TYR A 872 31.76 -41.82 15.83
C TYR A 872 32.49 -40.78 16.70
N ILE A 873 33.77 -40.48 16.40
CA ILE A 873 34.49 -39.36 17.04
C ILE A 873 33.78 -38.03 16.75
N SER A 874 33.34 -37.82 15.50
CA SER A 874 32.49 -36.68 15.11
C SER A 874 31.23 -36.60 15.98
N ASP A 875 30.46 -37.67 16.07
CA ASP A 875 29.16 -37.67 16.76
C ASP A 875 29.27 -37.60 18.29
N LYS A 876 30.31 -38.20 18.90
CA LYS A 876 30.54 -38.14 20.34
C LYS A 876 30.96 -36.75 20.81
N TYR A 877 31.84 -36.08 20.05
CA TYR A 877 32.45 -34.82 20.48
C TYR A 877 31.83 -33.55 19.86
N LYS A 878 31.12 -33.68 18.73
CA LYS A 878 30.26 -32.69 18.04
C LYS A 878 30.87 -31.35 17.63
N LYS A 879 32.06 -30.98 18.14
CA LYS A 879 32.84 -29.82 17.70
C LYS A 879 34.32 -30.00 18.03
N VAL A 880 35.07 -30.53 17.07
CA VAL A 880 36.52 -30.77 17.16
C VAL A 880 37.25 -29.71 16.33
N TYR A 881 38.25 -29.07 16.91
CA TYR A 881 39.06 -28.04 16.26
C TYR A 881 40.41 -28.59 15.81
N LEU A 882 40.92 -28.13 14.65
CA LEU A 882 42.25 -28.49 14.13
C LEU A 882 43.08 -27.21 13.97
N SER A 883 44.39 -27.29 14.21
CA SER A 883 45.32 -26.20 13.90
C SER A 883 45.56 -26.08 12.39
N LEU A 884 46.12 -24.96 11.91
CA LEU A 884 46.40 -24.81 10.48
C LEU A 884 47.50 -25.77 10.01
N GLY A 885 48.55 -25.96 10.80
CA GLY A 885 49.59 -26.95 10.52
C GLY A 885 49.08 -28.39 10.56
N THR A 886 48.16 -28.71 11.48
CA THR A 886 47.50 -30.02 11.54
C THR A 886 46.67 -30.29 10.29
N TYR A 887 45.86 -29.32 9.86
CA TYR A 887 45.02 -29.48 8.68
C TYR A 887 45.84 -29.55 7.38
N ARG A 888 46.97 -28.85 7.29
CA ARG A 888 47.91 -28.96 6.16
C ARG A 888 48.56 -30.34 6.04
N LYS A 889 48.95 -30.97 7.16
CA LYS A 889 49.39 -32.37 7.14
C LYS A 889 48.29 -33.32 6.67
N ILE A 890 47.02 -33.00 6.93
CA ILE A 890 45.88 -33.76 6.41
C ILE A 890 45.69 -33.51 4.91
N GLU A 891 45.90 -32.29 4.42
CA GLU A 891 45.89 -31.95 2.97
C GLU A 891 46.92 -32.74 2.15
N GLU A 892 48.01 -33.22 2.79
CA GLU A 892 49.05 -34.05 2.18
C GLU A 892 48.66 -35.54 2.03
N GLU A 893 47.59 -36.02 2.68
CA GLU A 893 47.01 -37.38 2.51
C GLU A 893 45.61 -37.32 1.87
N PRO A 894 45.46 -37.50 0.53
CA PRO A 894 44.21 -37.22 -0.18
C PRO A 894 42.95 -37.96 0.31
N GLN A 895 43.09 -39.20 0.78
CA GLN A 895 41.95 -40.01 1.24
C GLN A 895 41.44 -39.56 2.63
N LEU A 896 42.37 -39.26 3.55
CA LEU A 896 42.05 -38.65 4.84
C LEU A 896 41.49 -37.24 4.66
N PHE A 897 42.04 -36.48 3.71
CA PHE A 897 41.62 -35.11 3.43
C PHE A 897 40.14 -35.00 3.05
N GLU A 898 39.66 -35.80 2.10
CA GLU A 898 38.25 -35.76 1.69
C GLU A 898 37.30 -36.21 2.81
N ALA A 899 37.70 -37.18 3.65
CA ALA A 899 36.93 -37.58 4.82
C ALA A 899 36.79 -36.43 5.84
N ILE A 900 37.90 -35.75 6.16
CA ILE A 900 37.91 -34.60 7.06
C ILE A 900 37.18 -33.38 6.47
N LYS A 901 37.26 -33.19 5.15
CA LYS A 901 36.52 -32.16 4.39
C LYS A 901 35.01 -32.41 4.43
N HIS A 902 34.55 -33.66 4.38
CA HIS A 902 33.14 -33.99 4.60
C HIS A 902 32.69 -33.62 6.03
N LEU A 903 33.48 -33.94 7.06
CA LEU A 903 33.15 -33.61 8.46
C LEU A 903 33.25 -32.11 8.78
N LYS A 904 34.06 -31.37 8.02
CA LYS A 904 34.12 -29.90 8.04
C LYS A 904 32.86 -29.27 7.43
N ASN A 905 32.37 -29.82 6.33
CA ASN A 905 31.09 -29.42 5.72
C ASN A 905 29.88 -29.75 6.62
N LYS A 906 29.95 -30.83 7.41
CA LYS A 906 28.98 -31.17 8.49
C LYS A 906 29.09 -30.27 9.74
N GLU A 907 29.82 -29.14 9.70
CA GLU A 907 30.10 -28.22 10.85
C GLU A 907 30.91 -28.80 12.03
N VAL A 908 31.15 -30.12 12.08
CA VAL A 908 31.73 -30.83 13.23
C VAL A 908 33.24 -30.57 13.38
N VAL A 909 33.99 -30.59 12.29
CA VAL A 909 35.44 -30.33 12.30
C VAL A 909 35.73 -28.89 11.88
N LYS A 910 36.43 -28.12 12.71
CA LYS A 910 36.71 -26.69 12.45
C LYS A 910 38.19 -26.36 12.53
N VAL A 911 38.78 -26.12 11.36
CA VAL A 911 40.14 -25.58 11.26
C VAL A 911 40.17 -24.17 11.84
N LYS A 912 41.12 -23.88 12.73
CA LYS A 912 41.30 -22.55 13.31
C LYS A 912 42.78 -22.17 13.38
N ALA A 913 43.08 -20.95 12.92
CA ALA A 913 44.35 -20.27 13.13
C ALA A 913 44.50 -19.80 14.59
N LEU A 914 45.73 -19.84 15.13
CA LEU A 914 46.06 -19.18 16.40
C LEU A 914 45.73 -17.68 16.33
N GLY A 915 44.98 -17.18 17.31
CA GLY A 915 44.90 -15.76 17.63
C GLY A 915 46.14 -15.29 18.38
N ASP A 916 46.23 -14.02 18.76
CA ASP A 916 47.49 -13.47 19.28
C ASP A 916 47.87 -13.98 20.68
N LYS A 917 46.90 -14.54 21.43
CA LYS A 917 47.18 -15.35 22.63
C LYS A 917 47.86 -16.67 22.24
N GLY A 918 47.28 -17.44 21.32
CA GLY A 918 47.85 -18.67 20.81
C GLY A 918 49.21 -18.48 20.18
N LYS A 919 49.41 -17.44 19.35
CA LYS A 919 50.73 -17.10 18.76
C LYS A 919 51.79 -16.82 19.83
N LYS A 920 51.44 -16.09 20.91
CA LYS A 920 52.37 -15.85 22.03
C LYS A 920 52.72 -17.13 22.80
N ILE A 921 51.78 -18.07 22.92
CA ILE A 921 52.05 -19.40 23.50
C ILE A 921 52.93 -20.21 22.54
N PHE A 922 52.59 -20.29 21.27
CA PHE A 922 53.35 -21.00 20.23
C PHE A 922 54.79 -20.52 20.14
N ASN A 923 55.02 -19.21 20.05
CA ASN A 923 56.36 -18.61 20.03
C ASN A 923 57.19 -18.89 21.30
N LYS A 924 56.55 -19.32 22.40
CA LYS A 924 57.19 -19.73 23.66
C LYS A 924 57.29 -21.27 23.83
N ARG A 925 56.58 -22.06 23.02
CA ARG A 925 56.36 -23.51 23.25
C ARG A 925 56.63 -24.42 22.05
N GLY A 926 56.70 -23.90 20.83
CA GLY A 926 57.02 -24.65 19.60
C GLY A 926 55.90 -25.52 19.01
N ASP A 927 54.83 -25.85 19.75
CA ASP A 927 53.73 -26.69 19.27
C ASP A 927 52.41 -25.89 19.08
N GLU A 928 51.86 -25.93 17.85
CA GLU A 928 50.68 -25.17 17.46
C GLU A 928 49.38 -25.73 18.08
N VAL A 929 49.32 -27.04 18.33
CA VAL A 929 48.10 -27.73 18.80
C VAL A 929 47.93 -27.56 20.30
N ILE A 930 49.03 -27.64 21.07
CA ILE A 930 49.06 -27.24 22.48
C ILE A 930 48.69 -25.77 22.61
N ALA A 931 49.28 -24.88 21.79
CA ALA A 931 48.98 -23.46 21.80
C ALA A 931 47.50 -23.14 21.47
N LEU A 932 46.89 -23.86 20.53
CA LEU A 932 45.47 -23.73 20.20
C LEU A 932 44.57 -24.26 21.33
N SER A 933 44.97 -25.35 21.99
CA SER A 933 44.25 -25.93 23.13
C SER A 933 44.25 -24.98 24.33
N GLU A 934 45.41 -24.39 24.67
CA GLU A 934 45.56 -23.33 25.69
C GLU A 934 44.81 -22.04 25.31
N GLU A 935 44.73 -21.69 24.02
CA GLU A 935 43.94 -20.52 23.58
C GLU A 935 42.44 -20.75 23.79
N LEU A 936 41.92 -21.89 23.33
CA LEU A 936 40.49 -22.19 23.32
C LEU A 936 39.94 -22.71 24.66
N ASN A 937 40.83 -23.06 25.60
CA ASN A 937 40.54 -23.88 26.78
C ASN A 937 39.77 -25.16 26.41
N ALA A 938 40.33 -25.89 25.46
CA ALA A 938 39.75 -27.09 24.88
C ALA A 938 40.44 -28.36 25.40
N VAL A 939 39.71 -29.47 25.41
CA VAL A 939 40.27 -30.79 25.71
C VAL A 939 41.07 -31.28 24.50
N LEU A 940 42.32 -31.65 24.71
CA LEU A 940 43.22 -32.12 23.65
C LEU A 940 42.96 -33.59 23.30
N LEU A 941 42.73 -33.88 22.03
CA LEU A 941 42.66 -35.23 21.48
C LEU A 941 43.99 -35.50 20.76
N THR A 942 44.82 -36.36 21.34
CA THR A 942 46.19 -36.62 20.86
C THR A 942 46.61 -38.06 21.18
N GLU A 943 47.35 -38.67 20.25
CA GLU A 943 48.07 -39.93 20.46
C GLU A 943 49.58 -39.72 20.62
N THR A 944 50.08 -38.49 20.46
CA THR A 944 51.51 -38.19 20.57
C THR A 944 51.90 -38.10 22.05
N GLU A 945 52.66 -39.08 22.56
CA GLU A 945 53.10 -39.11 23.97
C GLU A 945 53.80 -37.83 24.44
N GLU A 946 54.53 -37.15 23.55
CA GLU A 946 55.16 -35.85 23.82
C GLU A 946 54.11 -34.77 24.13
N ARG A 947 52.98 -34.75 23.42
CA ARG A 947 51.84 -33.86 23.67
C ARG A 947 51.00 -34.29 24.87
N ILE A 948 50.83 -35.60 25.09
CA ILE A 948 50.18 -36.15 26.28
C ILE A 948 50.94 -35.71 27.54
N LYS A 949 52.26 -35.86 27.55
CA LYS A 949 53.13 -35.37 28.62
C LYS A 949 53.06 -33.85 28.73
N ALA A 950 53.17 -33.13 27.61
CA ALA A 950 53.07 -31.67 27.61
C ALA A 950 51.74 -31.17 28.19
N ALA A 951 50.63 -31.86 27.94
CA ALA A 951 49.32 -31.54 28.50
C ALA A 951 49.28 -31.75 30.02
N LYS A 952 49.75 -32.91 30.51
CA LYS A 952 49.88 -33.21 31.95
C LYS A 952 50.73 -32.16 32.68
N ASP A 953 51.89 -31.81 32.13
CA ASP A 953 52.83 -30.80 32.67
C ASP A 953 52.23 -29.37 32.71
N ARG A 954 51.04 -29.14 32.14
CA ARG A 954 50.36 -27.84 32.00
C ARG A 954 48.92 -27.85 32.55
N ASP A 955 48.50 -28.92 33.23
CA ASP A 955 47.13 -29.17 33.70
C ASP A 955 46.05 -29.07 32.58
N LEU A 956 46.46 -29.36 31.35
CA LEU A 956 45.54 -29.47 30.21
C LEU A 956 44.89 -30.85 30.20
N LYS A 957 43.56 -30.86 30.15
CA LYS A 957 42.80 -32.10 29.96
C LYS A 957 43.04 -32.61 28.54
N PHE A 958 43.52 -33.84 28.44
CA PHE A 958 43.65 -34.57 27.17
C PHE A 958 42.85 -35.87 27.24
N ILE A 959 42.56 -36.46 26.08
CA ILE A 959 41.94 -37.78 25.91
C ILE A 959 42.69 -38.48 24.78
N ASN A 960 43.26 -39.66 25.04
CA ASN A 960 43.90 -40.49 24.02
C ASN A 960 42.85 -41.35 23.27
N PHE A 961 43.21 -42.01 22.17
CA PHE A 961 42.23 -42.64 21.28
C PHE A 961 41.46 -43.80 21.92
N GLU A 962 42.12 -44.62 22.75
CA GLU A 962 41.42 -45.65 23.54
C GLU A 962 40.45 -45.05 24.56
N GLN A 963 40.85 -44.00 25.27
CA GLN A 963 39.99 -43.29 26.22
C GLN A 963 38.80 -42.65 25.52
N ALA A 964 38.99 -42.13 24.29
CA ALA A 964 37.92 -41.59 23.48
C ALA A 964 36.88 -42.65 23.09
N TYR A 965 37.27 -43.93 23.06
CA TYR A 965 36.41 -45.04 22.64
C TYR A 965 35.73 -45.83 23.76
N LYS A 966 36.20 -45.74 25.01
CA LYS A 966 35.50 -46.37 26.13
C LYS A 966 34.12 -45.73 26.35
N LYS A 967 33.14 -46.57 26.68
CA LYS A 967 31.84 -46.13 27.20
C LYS A 967 32.04 -45.67 28.64
N GLU A 968 31.80 -44.39 28.88
CA GLU A 968 31.20 -43.89 30.12
C GLU A 968 29.66 -43.96 29.95
#